data_AF-A0AAV9FKZ8-F1
#
_entry.id   AF-A0AAV9FKZ8-F1
#
_cell.length_a   1.000
_cell.length_b   1.000
_cell.length_c   1.000
_cell.angle_alpha   90.00
_cell.angle_beta   90.00
_cell.angle_gamma   90.00
#
_symmetry.space_group_name_H-M   'P 1'
#
loop_
_entity.id
_entity.type
_entity.pdbx_description
1 polymer ?
#
loop_
_entity_poly.entity_id
_entity_poly.type
_entity_poly.pdbx_seq_one_letter_code
_entity_poly.pdbx_strand_id
1 'polypeptide(L)'
;MAALASRTKPLLKQSILPHLTWRRFTLRSLSSGLRLGFPAPTNPRFSSFTDSDPSGDRKVLETFTEEFEIGSKVFSFETGKLARFANGSVVASIEETRVLSTVASSKSGGGHDFLPLTVDYQEKQFAQGVIPTTFMRREGAPKERELLCGRLIDRPIRPLFPAGFYNEVQIIASVLSSDGKQDPDVMAANAASAALMLSDIPWGGPIGVIRLGRIDGQIIFNPDMVELSMSDLNLVYACTRDKTLMIDVQAREISERDLEAAMRLAHPEAVKFIEPQIRLAAKAGKLKKDYKLSMVSDTILERISGLAEKPIEVVFTDATYGKFERGEALENIAKDVRKALEEECDEEDLKVLSKAVDTVRKKVVRRRIIEEGKRVDGRCLDEVRPLYCESGAYASLHGSAIFSRGDTQVLCTVTLGAPDDAQRLDSIVGPPTKRFMLHYSFPPFSTNEIGKRGGLNRREVGHGTLAEKALLAVLPPENDFPYTVRINSEVMASDGSTSMASVCGGSMALMDAGIPLREHVAGVSVGLVTDVDPSTGMIKDYRILTDILGLEDHLGDMDFKIAGTRKGVTAIQLDIKPAGIPLDIICESLEPARKGRLRIIDRMEQEISVPRTHDDCHSPRIATLKFSNDSLQRLIGLQGSQKKKIERETGARLYVSDGTLTILAKNQNVMEKAQDKIDFIIGREIEVGGIYKGVVVSIKEYGAFVEFNGGQQGLLHMSELSHEQVSRVSDVVSIGQELTLMCIEQNVRGDVKLSLKATLPKPESATVNSTVEDSASPNKPTTDVLASEGGLTENPENANAKLEESSVSEDYLSPSVLIRSVEECNAEENSAGLRSFTKAEKSAKNYSGVAKVLSNIGISSRKKVPGMSSVIQKQVEEHGSSCENEHKNVDTQSHTDCNGEEKTAGLSSSLKAENSIKKSSRITKSLSSSGKSSRKKGTAASSNIQNETEERESTSENEQKVVDVNDTPKASGSKSVKMLKIGDRFTAKVHQIRLHGLVLELGGGVHGMYRFEENGKRDFNVGEDLHVECLSFSAKGIPVVSLVEDLFERPKNSQNGTGSKVVRKKRANGSTAK
;
A
#
# COMPACT_ATOMS: atom_id res chain seq x y z
N MET A 1 24.87 -56.80 -5.23
CA MET A 1 25.82 -55.76 -4.78
C MET A 1 25.17 -55.03 -3.60
N ALA A 2 25.41 -55.36 -2.32
CA ALA A 2 26.57 -55.98 -1.66
C ALA A 2 27.88 -55.20 -1.92
N ALA A 3 28.74 -54.91 -0.94
CA ALA A 3 28.87 -55.46 0.44
C ALA A 3 28.96 -54.31 1.48
N LEU A 4 28.34 -54.40 2.68
CA LEU A 4 28.90 -54.83 3.99
C LEU A 4 30.02 -53.91 4.54
N ALA A 5 30.16 -53.64 5.85
CA ALA A 5 29.56 -54.27 7.05
C ALA A 5 29.28 -53.19 8.14
N SER A 6 28.14 -53.21 8.87
CA SER A 6 27.91 -53.83 10.20
C SER A 6 28.43 -53.01 11.41
N ARG A 7 27.78 -52.94 12.59
CA ARG A 7 26.55 -53.64 13.08
C ARG A 7 25.95 -52.94 14.33
N THR A 8 24.80 -53.46 14.80
CA THR A 8 24.25 -53.42 16.18
C THR A 8 23.92 -52.08 16.88
N LYS A 9 22.61 -51.77 16.90
CA LYS A 9 21.82 -51.47 18.13
C LYS A 9 21.72 -52.79 18.98
N PRO A 10 21.31 -52.84 20.28
CA PRO A 10 20.22 -52.03 20.88
C PRO A 10 20.25 -51.74 22.42
N LEU A 11 19.16 -51.15 22.92
CA LEU A 11 18.51 -51.30 24.25
C LEU A 11 19.36 -51.34 25.55
N LEU A 12 19.09 -50.39 26.48
CA LEU A 12 18.42 -50.71 27.76
C LEU A 12 17.94 -49.45 28.53
N LYS A 13 17.43 -49.64 29.76
CA LYS A 13 16.55 -48.70 30.51
C LYS A 13 17.24 -47.99 31.70
N GLN A 14 16.55 -46.94 32.17
CA GLN A 14 16.37 -46.50 33.57
C GLN A 14 17.52 -45.79 34.34
N SER A 15 17.21 -44.52 34.67
CA SER A 15 17.42 -43.81 35.96
C SER A 15 18.80 -43.71 36.61
N ILE A 16 19.24 -42.47 36.91
CA ILE A 16 19.38 -41.90 38.28
C ILE A 16 19.89 -40.44 38.21
N LEU A 17 19.35 -39.55 39.07
CA LEU A 17 19.78 -38.17 39.39
C LEU A 17 20.56 -38.21 40.73
N PRO A 18 21.38 -37.21 41.17
CA PRO A 18 21.10 -35.77 41.11
C PRO A 18 22.36 -34.83 41.07
N HIS A 19 22.22 -33.61 41.63
CA HIS A 19 23.19 -32.51 41.84
C HIS A 19 23.47 -31.63 40.59
N LEU A 20 23.54 -30.29 40.65
CA LEU A 20 23.62 -29.35 41.78
C LEU A 20 22.52 -28.25 41.74
N THR A 21 22.30 -27.58 42.88
CA THR A 21 21.51 -26.35 43.00
C THR A 21 22.09 -25.37 44.04
N TRP A 22 21.93 -24.07 43.78
CA TRP A 22 22.11 -22.93 44.71
C TRP A 22 23.58 -22.62 45.10
N ARG A 23 23.94 -21.41 45.59
CA ARG A 23 23.10 -20.30 46.14
C ARG A 23 23.61 -18.91 45.71
N ARG A 24 22.71 -17.91 45.80
CA ARG A 24 22.94 -16.46 45.62
C ARG A 24 24.01 -15.88 46.57
N PHE A 25 24.57 -14.73 46.20
CA PHE A 25 25.09 -13.72 47.14
C PHE A 25 24.49 -12.34 46.87
N THR A 26 24.32 -11.51 47.91
CA THR A 26 23.87 -10.12 47.85
C THR A 26 24.16 -9.42 49.21
N LEU A 27 24.16 -8.07 49.21
CA LEU A 27 24.00 -7.16 50.36
C LEU A 27 25.19 -6.87 51.33
N ARG A 28 25.84 -5.72 51.04
CA ARG A 28 25.91 -4.48 51.87
C ARG A 28 26.93 -4.26 53.02
N SER A 29 27.28 -2.96 53.13
CA SER A 29 27.65 -2.17 54.34
C SER A 29 29.13 -2.23 54.82
N LEU A 30 29.72 -1.20 55.45
CA LEU A 30 29.32 0.23 55.65
C LEU A 30 30.52 1.15 56.05
N SER A 31 30.53 2.40 55.56
CA SER A 31 30.98 3.68 56.19
C SER A 31 32.43 3.99 56.66
N SER A 32 32.76 5.29 56.50
CA SER A 32 33.74 6.15 57.23
C SER A 32 35.23 6.10 56.85
N GLY A 33 35.97 7.23 56.76
CA GLY A 33 35.52 8.64 56.76
C GLY A 33 36.63 9.72 56.78
N LEU A 34 36.20 10.99 56.66
CA LEU A 34 36.89 12.28 56.95
C LEU A 34 37.90 12.96 55.98
N ARG A 35 37.56 14.24 55.67
CA ARG A 35 38.37 15.50 55.62
C ARG A 35 39.00 16.05 54.31
N LEU A 36 38.42 17.19 53.90
CA LEU A 36 39.02 18.51 53.57
C LEU A 36 39.85 18.73 52.29
N GLY A 37 39.42 19.73 51.48
CA GLY A 37 40.29 20.87 51.14
C GLY A 37 40.54 21.19 49.65
N PHE A 38 39.99 22.32 49.17
CA PHE A 38 40.43 23.07 47.98
C PHE A 38 41.85 23.69 48.19
N PRO A 39 42.59 24.19 47.17
CA PRO A 39 42.13 24.67 45.85
C PRO A 39 43.00 24.28 44.62
N ALA A 40 42.63 24.81 43.44
CA ALA A 40 43.47 24.84 42.24
C ALA A 40 44.34 26.12 42.17
N PRO A 41 45.46 26.10 41.42
CA PRO A 41 45.82 27.30 40.64
C PRO A 41 46.51 27.05 39.27
N THR A 42 46.20 27.97 38.33
CA THR A 42 47.08 28.53 37.26
C THR A 42 47.75 27.65 36.17
N ASN A 43 47.58 28.08 34.92
CA ASN A 43 48.48 27.80 33.78
C ASN A 43 49.93 28.26 34.05
N PRO A 44 50.91 27.56 33.46
CA PRO A 44 51.97 28.24 32.73
C PRO A 44 51.97 27.90 31.22
N ARG A 45 52.75 28.69 30.46
CA ARG A 45 52.74 28.76 28.99
C ARG A 45 53.50 27.60 28.32
N PHE A 46 53.22 27.43 27.02
CA PHE A 46 54.08 26.83 25.99
C PHE A 46 55.58 26.71 26.35
N SER A 47 56.11 25.50 26.24
CA SER A 47 57.50 25.24 25.87
C SER A 47 57.53 24.09 24.87
N SER A 48 58.15 24.32 23.71
CA SER A 48 58.24 23.32 22.63
C SER A 48 59.12 22.14 23.02
N PHE A 49 58.56 20.94 23.05
CA PHE A 49 59.34 19.70 22.95
C PHE A 49 59.02 19.00 21.63
N THR A 50 59.98 19.05 20.72
CA THR A 50 60.12 18.05 19.67
C THR A 50 60.63 16.78 20.33
N ASP A 51 59.73 15.83 20.60
CA ASP A 51 60.13 14.46 20.94
C ASP A 51 59.87 13.55 19.74
N SER A 52 60.84 12.72 19.41
CA SER A 52 60.83 11.88 18.20
C SER A 52 59.94 10.65 18.36
N ASP A 53 59.19 10.30 17.32
CA ASP A 53 58.42 9.05 17.19
C ASP A 53 59.30 7.79 17.40
N PRO A 54 58.84 6.82 18.20
CA PRO A 54 58.97 5.44 17.76
C PRO A 54 57.74 4.56 18.09
N SER A 55 56.69 4.65 17.28
CA SER A 55 55.66 3.59 17.14
C SER A 55 55.19 3.42 15.69
N GLY A 56 56.17 3.32 14.79
CA GLY A 56 56.01 3.17 13.33
C GLY A 56 55.35 1.88 12.86
N ASP A 57 54.09 1.67 13.24
CA ASP A 57 53.17 0.70 12.61
C ASP A 57 51.68 1.06 12.81
N ARG A 58 51.34 2.01 13.70
CA ARG A 58 49.94 2.38 13.97
C ARG A 58 49.45 3.54 13.09
N LYS A 59 48.79 3.21 11.98
CA LYS A 59 48.08 4.18 11.12
C LYS A 59 46.96 4.91 11.89
N VAL A 60 47.22 6.17 12.28
CA VAL A 60 46.20 7.07 12.82
C VAL A 60 45.23 7.50 11.71
N LEU A 61 43.95 7.66 12.05
CA LEU A 61 42.91 8.18 11.16
C LEU A 61 42.46 9.55 11.66
N GLU A 62 42.82 10.59 10.91
CA GLU A 62 42.25 11.93 11.08
C GLU A 62 40.73 11.85 11.01
N THR A 63 40.08 12.47 11.98
CA THR A 63 38.62 12.43 12.17
C THR A 63 38.16 13.85 12.48
N PHE A 64 37.14 14.32 11.75
CA PHE A 64 36.58 15.67 11.91
C PHE A 64 35.13 15.53 12.36
N THR A 65 34.77 16.21 13.45
CA THR A 65 33.41 16.16 14.02
C THR A 65 32.83 17.56 14.16
N GLU A 66 31.54 17.68 13.88
CA GLU A 66 30.68 18.82 14.23
C GLU A 66 29.54 18.31 15.11
N GLU A 67 29.34 18.91 16.29
CA GLU A 67 28.23 18.62 17.20
C GLU A 67 27.32 19.85 17.31
N PHE A 68 26.00 19.64 17.41
CA PHE A 68 24.99 20.69 17.41
C PHE A 68 23.65 20.18 17.97
N GLU A 69 22.79 21.10 18.42
CA GLU A 69 21.52 20.81 19.08
C GLU A 69 20.34 21.30 18.22
N ILE A 70 19.31 20.46 18.04
CA ILE A 70 18.06 20.79 17.32
C ILE A 70 16.88 20.17 18.07
N GLY A 71 15.86 20.99 18.37
CA GLY A 71 14.85 20.62 19.36
C GLY A 71 15.51 20.41 20.73
N SER A 72 15.29 19.23 21.32
CA SER A 72 15.91 18.77 22.57
C SER A 72 17.05 17.75 22.36
N LYS A 73 17.44 17.46 21.11
CA LYS A 73 18.33 16.34 20.76
C LYS A 73 19.66 16.85 20.18
N VAL A 74 20.76 16.25 20.64
CA VAL A 74 22.11 16.54 20.15
C VAL A 74 22.45 15.62 18.99
N PHE A 75 22.84 16.22 17.88
CA PHE A 75 23.30 15.56 16.66
C PHE A 75 24.81 15.73 16.50
N SER A 76 25.43 14.78 15.81
CA SER A 76 26.83 14.88 15.39
C SER A 76 27.01 14.43 13.94
N PHE A 77 27.95 15.07 13.24
CA PHE A 77 28.47 14.60 11.94
C PHE A 77 29.97 14.34 12.05
N GLU A 78 30.41 13.10 11.80
CA GLU A 78 31.80 12.64 11.80
C GLU A 78 32.26 12.30 10.36
N THR A 79 33.47 12.73 9.97
CA THR A 79 34.10 12.32 8.70
C THR A 79 35.61 12.05 8.85
N GLY A 80 36.26 11.55 7.80
CA GLY A 80 37.69 11.21 7.74
C GLY A 80 38.02 9.76 8.14
N LYS A 81 37.25 9.19 9.08
CA LYS A 81 37.47 7.84 9.63
C LYS A 81 36.98 6.71 8.73
N LEU A 82 35.73 6.76 8.27
CA LEU A 82 35.07 5.71 7.47
C LEU A 82 34.94 6.06 5.98
N ALA A 83 34.94 5.03 5.14
CA ALA A 83 34.68 5.09 3.70
C ALA A 83 35.54 6.10 2.90
N ARG A 84 36.80 6.32 3.32
CA ARG A 84 37.74 7.34 2.78
C ARG A 84 37.96 7.37 1.26
N PHE A 85 37.61 6.30 0.54
CA PHE A 85 37.71 6.22 -0.93
C PHE A 85 36.48 6.78 -1.68
N ALA A 86 35.38 7.06 -0.98
CA ALA A 86 34.19 7.70 -1.55
C ALA A 86 34.50 9.14 -2.01
N ASN A 87 33.67 9.69 -2.89
CA ASN A 87 33.72 11.11 -3.24
C ASN A 87 33.42 11.95 -1.99
N GLY A 88 32.44 11.58 -1.17
CA GLY A 88 32.27 12.07 0.20
C GLY A 88 31.70 11.01 1.15
N SER A 89 31.94 11.14 2.45
CA SER A 89 31.38 10.25 3.48
C SER A 89 31.13 10.98 4.80
N VAL A 90 30.03 10.68 5.48
CA VAL A 90 29.67 11.19 6.82
C VAL A 90 29.01 10.08 7.63
N VAL A 91 29.41 9.94 8.88
CA VAL A 91 28.60 9.25 9.90
C VAL A 91 27.81 10.30 10.64
N ALA A 92 26.49 10.25 10.57
CA ALA A 92 25.62 11.01 11.45
C ALA A 92 25.26 10.17 12.68
N SER A 93 25.26 10.76 13.86
CA SER A 93 24.82 10.10 15.10
C SER A 93 23.83 10.94 15.88
N ILE A 94 22.84 10.26 16.46
CA ILE A 94 21.91 10.75 17.48
C ILE A 94 21.86 9.69 18.58
N GLU A 95 22.26 10.05 19.80
CA GLU A 95 22.41 9.11 20.93
C GLU A 95 23.26 7.86 20.55
N GLU A 96 22.67 6.66 20.58
CA GLU A 96 23.31 5.41 20.16
C GLU A 96 23.04 5.05 18.67
N THR A 97 22.07 5.72 18.03
CA THR A 97 21.70 5.47 16.63
C THR A 97 22.67 6.18 15.69
N ARG A 98 23.21 5.45 14.69
CA ARG A 98 24.25 5.94 13.76
C ARG A 98 23.98 5.50 12.33
N VAL A 99 24.13 6.43 11.39
CA VAL A 99 24.02 6.17 9.94
C VAL A 99 25.27 6.65 9.23
N LEU A 100 25.91 5.77 8.48
CA LEU A 100 26.94 6.13 7.50
C LEU A 100 26.28 6.43 6.16
N SER A 101 26.47 7.64 5.65
CA SER A 101 26.14 8.01 4.28
C SER A 101 27.42 8.20 3.46
N THR A 102 27.44 7.65 2.25
CA THR A 102 28.58 7.73 1.32
C THR A 102 28.10 8.10 -0.08
N VAL A 103 28.84 8.99 -0.74
CA VAL A 103 28.56 9.46 -2.10
C VAL A 103 29.70 9.06 -3.02
N ALA A 104 29.37 8.49 -4.17
CA ALA A 104 30.30 8.17 -5.26
C ALA A 104 29.78 8.72 -6.60
N SER A 105 30.67 9.03 -7.54
CA SER A 105 30.28 9.42 -8.91
C SER A 105 31.25 8.89 -9.97
N SER A 106 30.72 8.65 -11.18
CA SER A 106 31.51 8.19 -12.32
C SER A 106 32.57 9.21 -12.76
N LYS A 107 33.69 8.72 -13.29
CA LYS A 107 34.76 9.57 -13.85
C LYS A 107 34.44 10.10 -15.25
N SER A 108 33.40 9.56 -15.89
CA SER A 108 32.92 9.91 -17.22
C SER A 108 31.39 9.92 -17.22
N GLY A 109 30.79 10.92 -17.86
CA GLY A 109 29.36 10.90 -18.15
C GLY A 109 29.03 9.76 -19.13
N GLY A 110 27.92 9.08 -18.90
CA GLY A 110 27.34 8.20 -19.91
C GLY A 110 26.62 9.02 -20.98
N GLY A 111 26.35 8.41 -22.14
CA GLY A 111 25.45 8.99 -23.15
C GLY A 111 23.98 8.90 -22.72
N HIS A 112 23.65 9.48 -21.58
CA HIS A 112 22.32 9.45 -20.97
C HIS A 112 21.66 10.83 -21.04
N ASP A 113 20.37 10.87 -21.35
CA ASP A 113 19.61 12.12 -21.42
C ASP A 113 19.02 12.58 -20.08
N PHE A 114 19.23 11.81 -19.02
CA PHE A 114 18.74 12.04 -17.66
C PHE A 114 19.85 11.87 -16.62
N LEU A 115 19.70 12.48 -15.45
CA LEU A 115 20.61 12.34 -14.32
C LEU A 115 20.53 10.92 -13.71
N PRO A 116 21.58 10.07 -13.83
CA PRO A 116 21.63 8.73 -13.24
C PRO A 116 22.01 8.80 -11.75
N LEU A 117 21.20 9.50 -10.96
CA LEU A 117 21.27 9.51 -9.50
C LEU A 117 20.54 8.27 -8.96
N THR A 118 21.26 7.44 -8.20
CA THR A 118 20.72 6.29 -7.45
C THR A 118 20.97 6.50 -5.96
N VAL A 119 19.90 6.43 -5.15
CA VAL A 119 20.00 6.49 -3.69
C VAL A 119 19.54 5.17 -3.09
N ASP A 120 20.40 4.52 -2.32
CA ASP A 120 20.14 3.24 -1.66
C ASP A 120 20.27 3.42 -0.13
N TYR A 121 19.19 3.17 0.60
CA TYR A 121 19.20 3.15 2.06
C TYR A 121 19.05 1.69 2.54
N GLN A 122 19.80 1.31 3.58
CA GLN A 122 19.94 -0.09 4.00
C GLN A 122 19.83 -0.27 5.53
N GLU A 123 18.90 -1.14 5.96
CA GLU A 123 18.69 -1.56 7.34
C GLU A 123 19.26 -2.96 7.58
N LYS A 124 20.48 -3.00 8.13
CA LYS A 124 21.23 -4.24 8.40
C LYS A 124 20.96 -4.69 9.83
N GLN A 125 20.61 -5.97 10.00
CA GLN A 125 20.12 -6.47 11.30
C GLN A 125 21.19 -6.46 12.40
N PHE A 126 22.49 -6.44 12.02
CA PHE A 126 23.57 -6.24 12.97
C PHE A 126 23.52 -4.88 13.70
N ALA A 127 22.79 -3.88 13.19
CA ALA A 127 22.66 -2.58 13.84
C ALA A 127 21.95 -2.67 15.22
N GLN A 128 21.17 -3.73 15.45
CA GLN A 128 20.57 -4.12 16.73
C GLN A 128 21.21 -5.40 17.32
N GLY A 129 22.32 -5.88 16.74
CA GLY A 129 22.95 -7.15 17.13
C GLY A 129 22.20 -8.42 16.71
N VAL A 130 21.21 -8.31 15.81
CA VAL A 130 20.32 -9.41 15.41
C VAL A 130 20.83 -10.11 14.14
N ILE A 131 20.63 -11.44 14.06
CA ILE A 131 20.86 -12.22 12.84
C ILE A 131 19.55 -12.25 12.02
N PRO A 132 19.57 -11.93 10.70
CA PRO A 132 18.35 -11.89 9.89
C PRO A 132 17.46 -13.13 9.99
N THR A 133 16.15 -12.89 9.98
CA THR A 133 15.11 -13.92 10.02
C THR A 133 15.02 -14.74 8.72
N THR A 134 15.63 -14.25 7.64
CA THR A 134 15.61 -14.85 6.30
C THR A 134 16.22 -16.26 6.26
N PHE A 135 15.79 -17.07 5.29
CA PHE A 135 16.29 -18.44 5.09
C PHE A 135 17.83 -18.52 4.94
N MET A 136 18.44 -17.49 4.33
CA MET A 136 19.90 -17.41 4.12
C MET A 136 20.65 -16.72 5.28
N ARG A 137 19.96 -16.28 6.34
CA ARG A 137 20.53 -15.52 7.48
C ARG A 137 21.33 -14.29 7.05
N ARG A 138 20.84 -13.63 6.00
CA ARG A 138 21.42 -12.43 5.36
C ARG A 138 20.31 -11.51 4.87
N GLU A 139 20.57 -10.22 4.83
CA GLU A 139 19.75 -9.21 4.15
C GLU A 139 19.53 -9.59 2.67
N GLY A 140 18.30 -9.40 2.18
CA GLY A 140 17.84 -9.87 0.87
C GLY A 140 17.75 -8.76 -0.17
N ALA A 141 16.67 -8.79 -0.97
CA ALA A 141 16.27 -7.65 -1.78
C ALA A 141 15.72 -6.51 -0.87
N PRO A 142 15.80 -5.23 -1.28
CA PRO A 142 15.34 -4.11 -0.48
C PRO A 142 13.87 -4.21 -0.07
N LYS A 143 13.59 -3.90 1.19
CA LYS A 143 12.27 -3.90 1.83
C LYS A 143 11.48 -2.63 1.46
N GLU A 144 10.17 -2.64 1.72
CA GLU A 144 9.27 -1.49 1.50
C GLU A 144 9.82 -0.20 2.12
N ARG A 145 10.12 -0.21 3.42
CA ARG A 145 10.71 0.93 4.15
C ARG A 145 12.08 1.35 3.60
N GLU A 146 12.92 0.41 3.16
CA GLU A 146 14.23 0.76 2.58
C GLU A 146 14.10 1.54 1.26
N LEU A 147 13.15 1.14 0.41
CA LEU A 147 12.83 1.87 -0.82
C LEU A 147 12.19 3.24 -0.54
N LEU A 148 11.37 3.35 0.51
CA LEU A 148 10.74 4.59 0.94
C LEU A 148 11.76 5.59 1.50
N CYS A 149 12.66 5.15 2.39
CA CYS A 149 13.74 5.99 2.91
C CYS A 149 14.71 6.43 1.80
N GLY A 150 15.04 5.54 0.85
CA GLY A 150 15.79 5.90 -0.35
C GLY A 150 15.11 7.00 -1.17
N ARG A 151 13.77 6.96 -1.30
CA ARG A 151 13.00 8.05 -1.94
C ARG A 151 12.95 9.33 -1.11
N LEU A 152 12.83 9.23 0.21
CA LEU A 152 12.82 10.37 1.13
C LEU A 152 14.10 11.21 1.00
N ILE A 153 15.24 10.53 0.78
CA ILE A 153 16.54 11.15 0.55
C ILE A 153 16.67 11.68 -0.89
N ASP A 154 16.23 10.92 -1.90
CA ASP A 154 16.35 11.28 -3.33
C ASP A 154 15.56 12.55 -3.72
N ARG A 155 14.32 12.67 -3.21
CA ARG A 155 13.38 13.74 -3.55
C ARG A 155 13.95 15.17 -3.35
N PRO A 156 14.47 15.57 -2.17
CA PRO A 156 14.98 16.93 -1.96
C PRO A 156 16.38 17.18 -2.55
N ILE A 157 17.21 16.15 -2.78
CA ILE A 157 18.58 16.37 -3.29
C ILE A 157 18.64 16.46 -4.82
N ARG A 158 17.72 15.78 -5.53
CA ARG A 158 17.71 15.68 -7.00
C ARG A 158 17.54 17.03 -7.72
N PRO A 159 16.69 17.98 -7.26
CA PRO A 159 16.53 19.31 -7.88
C PRO A 159 17.76 20.22 -7.77
N LEU A 160 18.71 19.89 -6.90
CA LEU A 160 19.89 20.71 -6.61
C LEU A 160 21.14 20.29 -7.42
N PHE A 161 21.02 19.32 -8.31
CA PHE A 161 22.07 19.04 -9.32
C PHE A 161 21.94 20.02 -10.50
N PRO A 162 23.06 20.54 -11.04
CA PRO A 162 23.02 21.43 -12.20
C PRO A 162 22.33 20.83 -13.42
N ALA A 163 21.55 21.64 -14.15
CA ALA A 163 20.95 21.22 -15.41
C ALA A 163 22.03 20.81 -16.43
N GLY A 164 21.85 19.67 -17.11
CA GLY A 164 22.85 19.10 -18.01
C GLY A 164 24.00 18.34 -17.31
N PHE A 165 23.90 18.07 -16.00
CA PHE A 165 24.79 17.14 -15.29
C PHE A 165 24.31 15.69 -15.47
N TYR A 166 25.10 14.88 -16.16
CA TYR A 166 24.74 13.51 -16.58
C TYR A 166 25.74 12.42 -16.14
N ASN A 167 26.61 12.73 -15.17
CA ASN A 167 27.42 11.70 -14.52
C ASN A 167 26.55 10.83 -13.60
N GLU A 168 26.84 9.54 -13.56
CA GLU A 168 26.24 8.64 -12.59
C GLU A 168 26.67 9.05 -11.17
N VAL A 169 25.71 9.06 -10.24
CA VAL A 169 25.93 9.36 -8.82
C VAL A 169 25.24 8.28 -8.01
N GLN A 170 25.97 7.59 -7.15
CA GLN A 170 25.40 6.68 -6.17
C GLN A 170 25.56 7.26 -4.77
N ILE A 171 24.46 7.26 -4.00
CA ILE A 171 24.46 7.58 -2.58
C ILE A 171 24.00 6.33 -1.83
N ILE A 172 24.80 5.87 -0.87
CA ILE A 172 24.46 4.73 -0.03
C ILE A 172 24.39 5.22 1.42
N ALA A 173 23.21 5.10 2.03
CA ALA A 173 23.00 5.25 3.46
C ALA A 173 22.90 3.86 4.10
N SER A 174 23.61 3.63 5.19
CA SER A 174 23.57 2.38 5.96
C SER A 174 23.47 2.68 7.44
N VAL A 175 22.43 2.13 8.09
CA VAL A 175 22.37 2.11 9.55
C VAL A 175 23.52 1.23 10.08
N LEU A 176 24.32 1.79 10.99
CA LEU A 176 25.47 1.11 11.62
C LEU A 176 25.13 0.59 13.01
N SER A 177 24.37 1.37 13.79
CA SER A 177 23.83 0.99 15.10
C SER A 177 22.47 1.67 15.28
N SER A 178 21.57 1.05 16.03
CA SER A 178 20.35 1.71 16.51
C SER A 178 19.83 1.05 17.78
N ASP A 179 19.29 1.87 18.68
CA ASP A 179 18.61 1.45 19.90
C ASP A 179 17.12 1.13 19.70
N GLY A 180 16.60 1.34 18.48
CA GLY A 180 15.19 1.17 18.13
C GLY A 180 14.27 2.32 18.56
N LYS A 181 14.77 3.36 19.25
CA LYS A 181 13.95 4.51 19.68
C LYS A 181 13.94 5.66 18.68
N GLN A 182 15.10 5.97 18.09
CA GLN A 182 15.24 7.07 17.15
C GLN A 182 15.09 6.56 15.70
N ASP A 183 14.24 7.21 14.89
CA ASP A 183 14.16 6.86 13.46
C ASP A 183 15.40 7.37 12.70
N PRO A 184 16.20 6.50 12.07
CA PRO A 184 17.36 6.90 11.30
C PRO A 184 17.07 7.65 9.98
N ASP A 185 15.83 7.74 9.48
CA ASP A 185 15.54 8.19 8.12
C ASP A 185 15.85 9.70 7.86
N VAL A 186 15.40 10.60 8.72
CA VAL A 186 15.73 12.04 8.68
C VAL A 186 17.23 12.26 8.89
N MET A 187 17.86 11.47 9.77
CA MET A 187 19.30 11.55 9.99
C MET A 187 20.09 11.09 8.75
N ALA A 188 19.62 10.07 8.04
CA ALA A 188 20.20 9.59 6.78
C ALA A 188 20.13 10.65 5.66
N ALA A 189 19.03 11.41 5.58
CA ALA A 189 18.88 12.49 4.61
C ALA A 189 19.86 13.65 4.86
N ASN A 190 19.97 14.11 6.11
CA ASN A 190 20.96 15.12 6.49
C ASN A 190 22.41 14.61 6.30
N ALA A 191 22.69 13.33 6.58
CA ALA A 191 23.99 12.71 6.34
C ALA A 191 24.35 12.64 4.84
N ALA A 192 23.37 12.37 3.97
CA ALA A 192 23.55 12.40 2.51
C ALA A 192 23.89 13.80 2.00
N SER A 193 23.18 14.83 2.50
CA SER A 193 23.49 16.23 2.23
C SER A 193 24.91 16.60 2.67
N ALA A 194 25.29 16.24 3.89
CA ALA A 194 26.63 16.49 4.43
C ALA A 194 27.73 15.79 3.60
N ALA A 195 27.49 14.55 3.16
CA ALA A 195 28.41 13.80 2.31
C ALA A 195 28.50 14.37 0.87
N LEU A 196 27.41 14.92 0.32
CA LEU A 196 27.42 15.66 -0.95
C LEU A 196 28.22 16.97 -0.83
N MET A 197 28.07 17.69 0.28
CA MET A 197 28.86 18.90 0.55
C MET A 197 30.36 18.62 0.62
N LEU A 198 30.79 17.55 1.32
CA LEU A 198 32.19 17.12 1.38
C LEU A 198 32.74 16.61 0.03
N SER A 199 31.88 16.19 -0.90
CA SER A 199 32.29 15.63 -2.19
C SER A 199 32.84 16.68 -3.17
N ASP A 200 33.56 16.22 -4.18
CA ASP A 200 34.03 16.99 -5.33
C ASP A 200 32.94 17.21 -6.41
N ILE A 201 31.71 16.78 -6.17
CA ILE A 201 30.58 16.85 -7.11
C ILE A 201 29.91 18.24 -7.04
N PRO A 202 29.63 18.90 -8.18
CA PRO A 202 28.88 20.15 -8.20
C PRO A 202 27.41 19.91 -7.83
N TRP A 203 26.97 20.50 -6.73
CA TRP A 203 25.64 20.34 -6.15
C TRP A 203 25.27 21.57 -5.30
N GLY A 204 24.06 22.09 -5.48
CA GLY A 204 23.58 23.38 -4.96
C GLY A 204 22.97 23.36 -3.56
N GLY A 205 23.40 22.43 -2.69
CA GLY A 205 22.98 22.38 -1.28
C GLY A 205 23.82 23.26 -0.35
N PRO A 206 23.79 23.03 0.98
CA PRO A 206 23.18 21.89 1.66
C PRO A 206 21.65 21.99 1.80
N ILE A 207 21.03 20.88 2.18
CA ILE A 207 19.63 20.84 2.66
C ILE A 207 19.58 20.59 4.16
N GLY A 208 18.52 21.08 4.81
CA GLY A 208 18.10 20.65 6.13
C GLY A 208 16.84 19.79 6.03
N VAL A 209 16.75 18.72 6.81
CA VAL A 209 15.57 17.84 6.90
C VAL A 209 15.19 17.62 8.36
N ILE A 210 13.91 17.70 8.70
CA ILE A 210 13.40 17.55 10.08
C ILE A 210 12.10 16.73 10.10
N ARG A 211 11.81 16.04 11.21
CA ARG A 211 10.48 15.48 11.50
C ARG A 211 9.79 16.31 12.59
N LEU A 212 8.50 16.59 12.43
CA LEU A 212 7.63 17.17 13.45
C LEU A 212 6.54 16.15 13.83
N GLY A 213 6.32 16.02 15.14
CA GLY A 213 5.11 15.44 15.72
C GLY A 213 4.21 16.52 16.33
N ARG A 214 2.99 16.14 16.70
CA ARG A 214 2.05 16.95 17.48
C ARG A 214 1.34 16.06 18.50
N ILE A 215 1.50 16.36 19.79
CA ILE A 215 0.86 15.67 20.92
C ILE A 215 0.12 16.72 21.73
N ASP A 216 -1.16 16.50 22.05
CA ASP A 216 -2.02 17.43 22.81
C ASP A 216 -1.96 18.87 22.28
N GLY A 217 -1.94 19.01 20.94
CA GLY A 217 -1.82 20.28 20.22
C GLY A 217 -0.40 20.88 20.15
N GLN A 218 0.56 20.37 20.93
CA GLN A 218 1.93 20.89 21.02
C GLN A 218 2.87 20.23 20.00
N ILE A 219 3.66 21.04 19.28
CA ILE A 219 4.63 20.57 18.28
C ILE A 219 5.91 20.04 18.96
N ILE A 220 6.35 18.86 18.54
CA ILE A 220 7.60 18.22 19.00
C ILE A 220 8.55 18.06 17.81
N PHE A 221 9.82 18.46 17.97
CA PHE A 221 10.84 18.37 16.93
C PHE A 221 11.67 17.09 17.06
N ASN A 222 11.81 16.36 15.95
CA ASN A 222 12.43 15.04 15.84
C ASN A 222 11.96 14.06 16.94
N PRO A 223 10.65 13.81 17.08
CA PRO A 223 10.11 12.89 18.08
C PRO A 223 10.71 11.48 17.94
N ASP A 224 10.85 10.78 19.07
CA ASP A 224 11.17 9.36 19.08
C ASP A 224 9.97 8.49 18.64
N MET A 225 10.17 7.18 18.48
CA MET A 225 9.13 6.27 17.99
C MET A 225 7.94 6.10 18.95
N VAL A 226 8.10 6.40 20.25
CA VAL A 226 7.01 6.36 21.24
C VAL A 226 6.21 7.67 21.17
N GLU A 227 6.88 8.82 21.19
CA GLU A 227 6.29 10.14 20.96
C GLU A 227 5.49 10.16 19.64
N LEU A 228 6.08 9.64 18.56
CA LEU A 228 5.47 9.56 17.24
C LEU A 228 4.26 8.62 17.17
N SER A 229 4.14 7.64 18.07
CA SER A 229 2.98 6.73 18.14
C SER A 229 1.76 7.37 18.81
N MET A 230 2.00 8.27 19.78
CA MET A 230 0.98 9.09 20.43
C MET A 230 0.57 10.28 19.56
N SER A 231 1.47 10.74 18.69
CA SER A 231 1.28 11.88 17.80
C SER A 231 0.08 11.74 16.84
N ASP A 232 -0.62 12.86 16.61
CA ASP A 232 -1.65 12.98 15.56
C ASP A 232 -1.10 13.46 14.20
N LEU A 233 0.17 13.90 14.19
CA LEU A 233 0.92 14.40 13.03
C LEU A 233 2.27 13.68 12.88
N ASN A 234 2.65 13.36 11.65
CA ASN A 234 4.01 12.99 11.26
C ASN A 234 4.36 13.76 9.99
N LEU A 235 4.99 14.91 10.18
CA LEU A 235 5.41 15.83 9.12
C LEU A 235 6.93 15.70 8.94
N VAL A 236 7.39 15.20 7.80
CA VAL A 236 8.79 15.31 7.38
C VAL A 236 8.92 16.47 6.40
N TYR A 237 9.79 17.42 6.71
CA TYR A 237 9.98 18.68 5.99
C TYR A 237 11.45 18.85 5.59
N ALA A 238 11.70 19.25 4.33
CA ALA A 238 13.04 19.50 3.81
C ALA A 238 13.14 20.82 3.04
N CYS A 239 14.23 21.57 3.26
CA CYS A 239 14.43 22.91 2.70
C CYS A 239 15.90 23.26 2.42
N THR A 240 16.11 24.31 1.62
CA THR A 240 17.34 25.12 1.61
C THR A 240 17.30 26.13 2.77
N ARG A 241 18.11 27.20 2.71
CA ARG A 241 18.10 28.31 3.68
C ARG A 241 16.86 29.22 3.57
N ASP A 242 16.17 29.17 2.43
CA ASP A 242 15.18 30.15 1.97
C ASP A 242 13.93 29.54 1.33
N LYS A 243 13.99 28.29 0.85
CA LYS A 243 12.96 27.65 0.03
C LYS A 243 12.67 26.21 0.49
N THR A 244 11.41 25.81 0.41
CA THR A 244 10.98 24.43 0.62
C THR A 244 11.40 23.56 -0.58
N LEU A 245 11.78 22.30 -0.34
CA LEU A 245 12.15 21.33 -1.38
C LEU A 245 11.23 20.09 -1.40
N MET A 246 10.86 19.58 -0.22
CA MET A 246 10.05 18.37 -0.13
C MET A 246 9.26 18.36 1.17
N ILE A 247 8.02 17.85 1.09
CA ILE A 247 7.19 17.54 2.26
C ILE A 247 6.61 16.13 2.09
N ASP A 248 6.53 15.40 3.19
CA ASP A 248 5.74 14.18 3.35
C ASP A 248 4.97 14.27 4.68
N VAL A 249 3.65 14.08 4.66
CA VAL A 249 2.81 14.13 5.87
C VAL A 249 1.94 12.88 5.95
N GLN A 250 1.81 12.38 7.18
CA GLN A 250 0.73 11.49 7.61
C GLN A 250 0.08 12.12 8.84
N ALA A 251 -1.24 12.19 8.91
CA ALA A 251 -1.97 12.86 9.99
C ALA A 251 -3.35 12.24 10.27
N ARG A 252 -3.88 12.46 11.47
CA ARG A 252 -5.23 12.03 11.89
C ARG A 252 -6.24 13.19 11.73
N GLU A 253 -6.51 13.57 10.47
CA GLU A 253 -7.46 14.64 10.11
C GLU A 253 -7.04 16.05 10.62
N ILE A 254 -5.77 16.43 10.45
CA ILE A 254 -5.27 17.76 10.88
C ILE A 254 -5.87 18.89 10.03
N SER A 255 -6.23 20.02 10.66
CA SER A 255 -6.75 21.19 9.93
C SER A 255 -5.67 21.83 9.05
N GLU A 256 -6.06 22.43 7.92
CA GLU A 256 -5.13 23.13 7.03
C GLU A 256 -4.38 24.28 7.75
N ARG A 257 -5.03 24.93 8.74
CA ARG A 257 -4.43 25.98 9.58
C ARG A 257 -3.32 25.46 10.48
N ASP A 258 -3.56 24.36 11.19
CA ASP A 258 -2.56 23.80 12.11
C ASP A 258 -1.37 23.23 11.33
N LEU A 259 -1.65 22.65 10.17
CA LEU A 259 -0.64 22.18 9.23
C LEU A 259 0.22 23.34 8.71
N GLU A 260 -0.38 24.47 8.33
CA GLU A 260 0.36 25.69 7.99
C GLU A 260 1.26 26.15 9.15
N ALA A 261 0.73 26.21 10.38
CA ALA A 261 1.51 26.58 11.56
C ALA A 261 2.69 25.62 11.79
N ALA A 262 2.48 24.31 11.66
CA ALA A 262 3.53 23.30 11.77
C ALA A 262 4.60 23.46 10.68
N MET A 263 4.23 23.75 9.42
CA MET A 263 5.20 24.00 8.35
C MET A 263 5.99 25.30 8.57
N ARG A 264 5.34 26.38 9.03
CA ARG A 264 6.01 27.65 9.40
C ARG A 264 7.00 27.48 10.55
N LEU A 265 6.72 26.57 11.50
CA LEU A 265 7.64 26.19 12.58
C LEU A 265 8.76 25.23 12.12
N ALA A 266 8.49 24.34 11.16
CA ALA A 266 9.46 23.38 10.66
C ALA A 266 10.65 24.03 9.94
N HIS A 267 10.40 25.08 9.14
CA HIS A 267 11.42 25.73 8.32
C HIS A 267 12.63 26.28 9.12
N PRO A 268 12.47 27.15 10.13
CA PRO A 268 13.62 27.70 10.87
C PRO A 268 14.41 26.62 11.65
N GLU A 269 13.74 25.56 12.12
CA GLU A 269 14.42 24.44 12.79
C GLU A 269 15.17 23.54 11.80
N ALA A 270 14.60 23.25 10.62
CA ALA A 270 15.28 22.51 9.56
C ALA A 270 16.54 23.25 9.07
N VAL A 271 16.49 24.57 8.94
CA VAL A 271 17.63 25.42 8.53
C VAL A 271 18.83 25.29 9.51
N LYS A 272 18.63 24.92 10.78
CA LYS A 272 19.73 24.69 11.73
C LYS A 272 20.67 23.55 11.31
N PHE A 273 20.20 22.56 10.55
CA PHE A 273 21.05 21.50 10.01
C PHE A 273 22.05 21.99 8.95
N ILE A 274 21.83 23.16 8.33
CA ILE A 274 22.63 23.63 7.18
C ILE A 274 24.03 24.12 7.62
N GLU A 275 24.09 24.91 8.68
CA GLU A 275 25.36 25.54 9.13
C GLU A 275 26.43 24.51 9.60
N PRO A 276 26.11 23.47 10.40
CA PRO A 276 27.08 22.41 10.73
C PRO A 276 27.65 21.68 9.50
N GLN A 277 26.85 21.48 8.44
CA GLN A 277 27.31 20.86 7.20
C GLN A 277 28.33 21.76 6.47
N ILE A 278 28.08 23.08 6.44
CA ILE A 278 29.01 24.06 5.87
C ILE A 278 30.32 24.09 6.66
N ARG A 279 30.27 24.09 8.00
CA ARG A 279 31.47 24.04 8.85
C ARG A 279 32.28 22.76 8.67
N LEU A 280 31.61 21.61 8.57
CA LEU A 280 32.28 20.33 8.28
C LEU A 280 32.92 20.33 6.88
N ALA A 281 32.23 20.88 5.88
CA ALA A 281 32.75 21.03 4.52
C ALA A 281 33.94 21.98 4.44
N ALA A 282 33.95 23.07 5.22
CA ALA A 282 35.10 23.98 5.32
C ALA A 282 36.32 23.33 6.00
N LYS A 283 36.11 22.33 6.87
CA LYS A 283 37.20 21.59 7.55
C LYS A 283 37.79 20.44 6.72
N ALA A 284 36.95 19.69 6.00
CA ALA A 284 37.32 18.40 5.40
C ALA A 284 36.79 18.16 3.98
N GLY A 285 36.15 19.15 3.36
CA GLY A 285 35.56 19.04 2.02
C GLY A 285 36.58 19.08 0.90
N LYS A 286 36.23 18.44 -0.22
CA LYS A 286 37.03 18.46 -1.45
C LYS A 286 36.65 19.65 -2.31
N LEU A 287 37.62 20.17 -3.06
CA LEU A 287 37.36 21.18 -4.09
C LEU A 287 36.35 20.60 -5.11
N LYS A 288 35.35 21.40 -5.46
CA LYS A 288 34.35 21.05 -6.48
C LYS A 288 35.04 21.01 -7.84
N LYS A 289 34.67 20.02 -8.67
CA LYS A 289 35.15 19.92 -10.05
C LYS A 289 34.37 20.85 -10.98
N ASP A 290 35.09 21.56 -11.82
CA ASP A 290 34.53 22.14 -13.04
C ASP A 290 33.96 21.04 -13.93
N TYR A 291 32.77 21.27 -14.47
CA TYR A 291 32.04 20.29 -15.28
C TYR A 291 31.47 20.96 -16.53
N LYS A 292 31.69 20.33 -17.69
CA LYS A 292 31.10 20.79 -18.95
C LYS A 292 29.64 20.34 -19.02
N LEU A 293 28.73 21.23 -18.62
CA LEU A 293 27.29 21.02 -18.73
C LEU A 293 26.89 20.77 -20.20
N SER A 294 26.08 19.75 -20.44
CA SER A 294 25.56 19.44 -21.78
C SER A 294 24.26 20.20 -22.04
N MET A 295 24.38 21.45 -22.47
CA MET A 295 23.27 22.35 -22.78
C MET A 295 23.01 22.43 -24.29
N VAL A 296 21.78 22.77 -24.68
CA VAL A 296 21.46 23.24 -26.05
C VAL A 296 22.16 24.58 -26.27
N SER A 297 22.69 24.85 -27.47
CA SER A 297 23.15 26.20 -27.81
C SER A 297 21.94 27.11 -28.13
N ASP A 298 22.02 28.37 -27.71
CA ASP A 298 20.89 29.30 -27.85
C ASP A 298 20.51 29.52 -29.32
N THR A 299 21.48 29.54 -30.24
CA THR A 299 21.25 29.66 -31.68
C THR A 299 20.43 28.51 -32.27
N ILE A 300 20.63 27.29 -31.77
CA ILE A 300 19.84 26.11 -32.19
C ILE A 300 18.45 26.16 -31.55
N LEU A 301 18.36 26.58 -30.28
CA LEU A 301 17.07 26.73 -29.59
C LEU A 301 16.19 27.82 -30.24
N GLU A 302 16.76 28.95 -30.65
CA GLU A 302 16.08 30.00 -31.41
C GLU A 302 15.58 29.49 -32.77
N ARG A 303 16.44 28.81 -33.54
CA ARG A 303 16.07 28.23 -34.85
C ARG A 303 14.93 27.20 -34.71
N ILE A 304 15.00 26.32 -33.72
CA ILE A 304 13.96 25.32 -33.43
C ILE A 304 12.68 26.00 -32.94
N SER A 305 12.77 27.05 -32.11
CA SER A 305 11.60 27.83 -31.68
C SER A 305 10.88 28.45 -32.89
N GLY A 306 11.62 29.05 -33.83
CA GLY A 306 11.04 29.68 -35.02
C GLY A 306 10.23 28.72 -35.92
N LEU A 307 10.60 27.43 -35.94
CA LEU A 307 9.90 26.38 -36.69
C LEU A 307 8.77 25.72 -35.87
N ALA A 308 9.02 25.44 -34.58
CA ALA A 308 8.16 24.59 -33.76
C ALA A 308 7.11 25.35 -32.93
N GLU A 309 7.34 26.62 -32.56
CA GLU A 309 6.52 27.32 -31.56
C GLU A 309 5.06 27.46 -32.01
N LYS A 310 4.80 27.88 -33.27
CA LYS A 310 3.44 28.06 -33.80
C LYS A 310 2.67 26.74 -34.01
N PRO A 311 3.24 25.68 -34.63
CA PRO A 311 2.57 24.37 -34.69
C PRO A 311 2.21 23.81 -33.30
N ILE A 312 3.11 23.93 -32.33
CA ILE A 312 2.88 23.49 -30.95
C ILE A 312 1.77 24.30 -30.28
N GLU A 313 1.74 25.62 -30.48
CA GLU A 313 0.72 26.53 -29.96
C GLU A 313 -0.68 26.20 -30.51
N VAL A 314 -0.81 25.86 -31.79
CA VAL A 314 -2.07 25.39 -32.39
C VAL A 314 -2.55 24.09 -31.74
N VAL A 315 -1.67 23.09 -31.60
CA VAL A 315 -1.99 21.78 -30.99
C VAL A 315 -2.41 21.89 -29.51
N PHE A 316 -1.92 22.89 -28.78
CA PHE A 316 -2.40 23.16 -27.41
C PHE A 316 -3.64 24.05 -27.36
N THR A 317 -3.87 24.90 -28.36
CA THR A 317 -5.02 25.81 -28.39
C THR A 317 -6.33 25.05 -28.63
N ASP A 318 -6.29 24.02 -29.47
CA ASP A 318 -7.43 23.16 -29.76
C ASP A 318 -7.65 22.10 -28.66
N ALA A 319 -8.77 22.25 -27.94
CA ALA A 319 -9.16 21.35 -26.86
C ALA A 319 -9.74 20.01 -27.34
N THR A 320 -9.95 19.80 -28.65
CA THR A 320 -10.45 18.52 -29.19
C THR A 320 -9.38 17.41 -29.22
N TYR A 321 -8.09 17.76 -29.09
CA TYR A 321 -7.02 16.77 -28.98
C TYR A 321 -7.13 15.99 -27.67
N GLY A 322 -7.40 14.69 -27.76
CA GLY A 322 -7.20 13.74 -26.66
C GLY A 322 -5.72 13.51 -26.35
N LYS A 323 -5.44 12.67 -25.34
CA LYS A 323 -4.08 12.43 -24.86
C LYS A 323 -3.15 11.90 -25.96
N PHE A 324 -3.61 10.91 -26.73
CA PHE A 324 -2.77 10.20 -27.71
C PHE A 324 -2.65 10.99 -29.02
N GLU A 325 -3.72 11.62 -29.45
CA GLU A 325 -3.81 12.48 -30.64
C GLU A 325 -2.88 13.69 -30.51
N ARG A 326 -2.82 14.30 -29.31
CA ARG A 326 -1.86 15.35 -28.96
C ARG A 326 -0.42 14.85 -29.01
N GLY A 327 -0.18 13.61 -28.56
CA GLY A 327 1.12 12.95 -28.62
C GLY A 327 1.61 12.74 -30.06
N GLU A 328 0.76 12.17 -30.92
CA GLU A 328 1.04 11.97 -32.34
C GLU A 328 1.28 13.30 -33.08
N ALA A 329 0.45 14.32 -32.81
CA ALA A 329 0.63 15.65 -33.39
C ALA A 329 2.00 16.27 -33.02
N LEU A 330 2.41 16.18 -31.75
CA LEU A 330 3.72 16.64 -31.29
C LEU A 330 4.88 15.82 -31.89
N GLU A 331 4.73 14.50 -32.04
CA GLU A 331 5.74 13.65 -32.69
C GLU A 331 5.89 13.98 -34.17
N ASN A 332 4.79 14.29 -34.87
CA ASN A 332 4.81 14.69 -36.27
C ASN A 332 5.44 16.08 -36.46
N ILE A 333 5.17 17.04 -35.57
CA ILE A 333 5.90 18.32 -35.53
C ILE A 333 7.40 18.08 -35.32
N ALA A 334 7.79 17.19 -34.41
CA ALA A 334 9.20 16.87 -34.17
C ALA A 334 9.88 16.20 -35.39
N LYS A 335 9.15 15.39 -36.18
CA LYS A 335 9.64 14.82 -37.45
C LYS A 335 9.81 15.89 -38.53
N ASP A 336 8.89 16.84 -38.64
CA ASP A 336 8.95 17.87 -39.67
C ASP A 336 10.01 18.94 -39.36
N VAL A 337 10.18 19.31 -38.09
CA VAL A 337 11.32 20.13 -37.63
C VAL A 337 12.64 19.39 -37.85
N ARG A 338 12.69 18.06 -37.67
CA ARG A 338 13.89 17.27 -38.01
C ARG A 338 14.25 17.39 -39.50
N LYS A 339 13.32 17.11 -40.41
CA LYS A 339 13.54 17.22 -41.86
C LYS A 339 14.05 18.61 -42.27
N ALA A 340 13.49 19.67 -41.67
CA ALA A 340 13.88 21.06 -41.91
C ALA A 340 15.26 21.46 -41.34
N LEU A 341 15.96 20.52 -40.68
CA LEU A 341 17.31 20.69 -40.13
C LEU A 341 18.30 19.65 -40.67
N GLU A 342 17.83 18.50 -41.19
CA GLU A 342 18.63 17.45 -41.83
C GLU A 342 19.40 17.94 -43.08
N GLU A 343 18.97 19.04 -43.71
CA GLU A 343 19.68 19.67 -44.84
C GLU A 343 20.75 20.69 -44.43
N GLU A 344 20.83 21.09 -43.14
CA GLU A 344 21.64 22.25 -42.70
C GLU A 344 22.44 22.08 -41.39
N CYS A 345 22.21 21.04 -40.58
CA CYS A 345 22.83 20.88 -39.24
C CYS A 345 23.65 19.57 -39.11
N ASP A 346 24.62 19.57 -38.17
CA ASP A 346 25.49 18.41 -37.92
C ASP A 346 24.77 17.28 -37.14
N GLU A 347 25.28 16.04 -37.24
CA GLU A 347 24.69 14.88 -36.54
C GLU A 347 24.60 15.02 -35.01
N GLU A 348 25.46 15.84 -34.38
CA GLU A 348 25.38 16.10 -32.93
C GLU A 348 24.14 16.95 -32.57
N ASP A 349 23.79 17.94 -33.40
CA ASP A 349 22.64 18.80 -33.16
C ASP A 349 21.32 18.02 -33.27
N LEU A 350 21.27 17.06 -34.21
CA LEU A 350 20.14 16.15 -34.40
C LEU A 350 19.88 15.20 -33.22
N LYS A 351 20.83 15.05 -32.28
CA LYS A 351 20.66 14.36 -30.99
C LYS A 351 20.04 15.27 -29.93
N VAL A 352 20.36 16.56 -29.96
CA VAL A 352 19.88 17.56 -28.99
C VAL A 352 18.47 18.04 -29.34
N LEU A 353 18.07 17.95 -30.61
CA LEU A 353 16.77 18.33 -31.15
C LEU A 353 15.55 17.93 -30.28
N SER A 354 15.52 16.72 -29.73
CA SER A 354 14.42 16.25 -28.86
C SER A 354 14.27 17.12 -27.61
N LYS A 355 15.37 17.42 -26.92
CA LYS A 355 15.40 18.29 -25.73
C LYS A 355 15.03 19.73 -26.07
N ALA A 356 15.43 20.21 -27.24
CA ALA A 356 15.08 21.54 -27.72
C ALA A 356 13.57 21.67 -28.02
N VAL A 357 12.97 20.71 -28.73
CA VAL A 357 11.51 20.67 -28.97
C VAL A 357 10.74 20.54 -27.66
N ASP A 358 11.19 19.71 -26.72
CA ASP A 358 10.61 19.61 -25.37
C ASP A 358 10.73 20.92 -24.56
N THR A 359 11.80 21.69 -24.77
CA THR A 359 11.98 23.02 -24.16
C THR A 359 11.02 24.04 -24.76
N VAL A 360 10.81 24.04 -26.09
CA VAL A 360 9.79 24.87 -26.75
C VAL A 360 8.38 24.47 -26.27
N ARG A 361 8.09 23.16 -26.17
CA ARG A 361 6.83 22.64 -25.59
C ARG A 361 6.61 23.17 -24.17
N LYS A 362 7.64 23.14 -23.31
CA LYS A 362 7.59 23.68 -21.95
C LYS A 362 7.31 25.19 -21.96
N LYS A 363 7.98 25.96 -22.84
CA LYS A 363 7.79 27.41 -22.99
C LYS A 363 6.35 27.78 -23.39
N VAL A 364 5.80 27.16 -24.44
CA VAL A 364 4.45 27.46 -24.96
C VAL A 364 3.36 27.18 -23.92
N VAL A 365 3.37 25.98 -23.31
CA VAL A 365 2.34 25.60 -22.31
C VAL A 365 2.37 26.53 -21.11
N ARG A 366 3.56 26.91 -20.62
CA ARG A 366 3.70 27.78 -19.45
C ARG A 366 3.31 29.22 -19.75
N ARG A 367 3.71 29.76 -20.90
CA ARG A 367 3.25 31.08 -21.37
C ARG A 367 1.72 31.15 -21.31
N ARG A 368 1.06 30.18 -21.95
CA ARG A 368 -0.40 30.15 -22.05
C ARG A 368 -1.10 30.03 -20.70
N ILE A 369 -0.60 29.18 -19.80
CA ILE A 369 -1.17 29.04 -18.45
C ILE A 369 -1.05 30.36 -17.66
N ILE A 370 0.07 31.07 -17.78
CA ILE A 370 0.30 32.35 -17.07
C ILE A 370 -0.49 33.51 -17.70
N GLU A 371 -0.46 33.65 -19.02
CA GLU A 371 -1.03 34.78 -19.76
C GLU A 371 -2.54 34.65 -20.05
N GLU A 372 -3.02 33.48 -20.49
CA GLU A 372 -4.46 33.26 -20.79
C GLU A 372 -5.25 32.72 -19.58
N GLY A 373 -4.57 32.15 -18.58
CA GLY A 373 -5.22 31.39 -17.50
C GLY A 373 -5.86 30.07 -17.96
N LYS A 374 -5.54 29.59 -19.18
CA LYS A 374 -6.14 28.41 -19.81
C LYS A 374 -5.20 27.22 -19.85
N ARG A 375 -5.78 26.03 -19.69
CA ARG A 375 -5.08 24.74 -19.63
C ARG A 375 -5.10 24.02 -20.98
N VAL A 376 -4.28 22.97 -21.10
CA VAL A 376 -4.08 22.21 -22.34
C VAL A 376 -5.30 21.37 -22.77
N ASP A 377 -6.28 21.20 -21.88
CA ASP A 377 -7.57 20.55 -22.07
C ASP A 377 -8.75 21.56 -22.04
N GLY A 378 -8.46 22.86 -22.00
CA GLY A 378 -9.45 23.94 -21.98
C GLY A 378 -10.04 24.27 -20.59
N ARG A 379 -9.72 23.50 -19.53
CA ARG A 379 -10.22 23.77 -18.17
C ARG A 379 -9.73 25.08 -17.57
N CYS A 380 -10.46 25.56 -16.57
CA CYS A 380 -10.01 26.61 -15.65
C CYS A 380 -8.93 26.10 -14.69
N LEU A 381 -8.18 27.02 -14.07
CA LEU A 381 -7.05 26.72 -13.18
C LEU A 381 -7.47 25.91 -11.95
N ASP A 382 -8.64 26.17 -11.38
CA ASP A 382 -9.18 25.54 -10.18
C ASP A 382 -10.11 24.33 -10.44
N GLU A 383 -10.34 23.99 -11.71
CA GLU A 383 -11.34 23.01 -12.14
C GLU A 383 -10.85 21.55 -12.07
N VAL A 384 -11.63 20.68 -11.42
CA VAL A 384 -11.40 19.22 -11.36
C VAL A 384 -11.99 18.54 -12.60
N ARG A 385 -11.32 17.51 -13.14
CA ARG A 385 -11.82 16.74 -14.30
C ARG A 385 -13.17 16.04 -14.01
N PRO A 386 -13.94 15.66 -15.05
CA PRO A 386 -15.13 14.83 -14.91
C PRO A 386 -14.87 13.57 -14.07
N LEU A 387 -15.79 13.28 -13.15
CA LEU A 387 -15.68 12.20 -12.16
C LEU A 387 -16.67 11.07 -12.45
N TYR A 388 -16.16 9.85 -12.51
CA TYR A 388 -16.95 8.62 -12.50
C TYR A 388 -16.60 7.83 -11.24
N CYS A 389 -17.62 7.36 -10.53
CA CYS A 389 -17.50 6.54 -9.34
C CYS A 389 -18.53 5.42 -9.47
N GLU A 390 -18.11 4.20 -9.14
CA GLU A 390 -18.91 2.98 -9.17
C GLU A 390 -18.45 2.07 -8.01
N SER A 391 -19.40 1.64 -7.18
CA SER A 391 -19.21 0.74 -6.04
C SER A 391 -19.72 -0.67 -6.38
N GLY A 392 -19.13 -1.71 -5.80
CA GLY A 392 -19.61 -3.09 -5.96
C GLY A 392 -19.37 -3.70 -7.34
N ALA A 393 -18.47 -3.12 -8.16
CA ALA A 393 -18.14 -3.54 -9.52
C ALA A 393 -17.90 -5.06 -9.69
N TYR A 394 -17.47 -5.76 -8.64
CA TYR A 394 -17.37 -7.22 -8.60
C TYR A 394 -17.97 -7.83 -7.32
N ALA A 395 -19.27 -8.16 -7.35
CA ALA A 395 -20.05 -8.78 -6.27
C ALA A 395 -19.57 -10.17 -5.74
N SER A 396 -18.38 -10.63 -6.15
CA SER A 396 -17.73 -11.85 -5.64
C SER A 396 -16.47 -11.58 -4.81
N LEU A 397 -16.05 -10.32 -4.72
CA LEU A 397 -14.96 -9.84 -3.86
C LEU A 397 -15.52 -9.36 -2.53
N HIS A 398 -14.66 -9.16 -1.52
CA HIS A 398 -15.13 -8.67 -0.21
C HIS A 398 -15.58 -7.20 -0.30
N GLY A 399 -14.96 -6.40 -1.16
CA GLY A 399 -15.44 -5.10 -1.64
C GLY A 399 -14.64 -4.62 -2.85
N SER A 400 -15.22 -3.73 -3.64
CA SER A 400 -14.67 -3.27 -4.93
C SER A 400 -15.19 -1.88 -5.32
N ALA A 401 -14.37 -1.12 -6.05
CA ALA A 401 -14.78 0.16 -6.62
C ALA A 401 -13.98 0.52 -7.87
N ILE A 402 -14.64 1.14 -8.84
CA ILE A 402 -13.99 1.81 -9.97
C ILE A 402 -14.08 3.32 -9.74
N PHE A 403 -12.95 4.00 -9.84
CA PHE A 403 -12.88 5.46 -9.75
C PHE A 403 -12.14 6.01 -10.97
N SER A 404 -12.78 6.91 -11.71
CA SER A 404 -12.18 7.61 -12.86
C SER A 404 -12.27 9.12 -12.69
N ARG A 405 -11.19 9.84 -13.08
CA ARG A 405 -11.09 11.30 -13.06
C ARG A 405 -10.44 11.77 -14.37
N GLY A 406 -11.28 12.09 -15.35
CA GLY A 406 -10.90 12.07 -16.76
C GLY A 406 -10.24 10.73 -17.14
N ASP A 407 -9.19 10.80 -17.97
CA ASP A 407 -8.43 9.63 -18.47
C ASP A 407 -7.58 8.92 -17.39
N THR A 408 -7.78 9.21 -16.10
CA THR A 408 -7.14 8.52 -14.98
C THR A 408 -8.15 7.61 -14.30
N GLN A 409 -8.01 6.29 -14.44
CA GLN A 409 -8.90 5.28 -13.88
C GLN A 409 -8.14 4.26 -13.03
N VAL A 410 -8.70 3.92 -11.86
CA VAL A 410 -8.25 2.83 -11.01
C VAL A 410 -9.38 1.86 -10.70
N LEU A 411 -9.06 0.58 -10.66
CA LEU A 411 -9.86 -0.45 -10.00
C LEU A 411 -9.25 -0.67 -8.60
N CYS A 412 -10.06 -0.47 -7.56
CA CYS A 412 -9.68 -0.78 -6.19
C CYS A 412 -10.49 -1.98 -5.69
N THR A 413 -9.83 -2.88 -4.97
CA THR A 413 -10.40 -4.12 -4.45
C THR A 413 -9.95 -4.33 -3.01
N VAL A 414 -10.84 -4.83 -2.17
CA VAL A 414 -10.58 -5.07 -0.75
C VAL A 414 -10.65 -6.57 -0.46
N THR A 415 -9.76 -7.03 0.40
CA THR A 415 -9.74 -8.39 0.94
C THR A 415 -9.49 -8.33 2.44
N LEU A 416 -10.55 -8.63 3.19
CA LEU A 416 -10.49 -8.95 4.62
C LEU A 416 -9.81 -10.31 4.87
N GLY A 417 -8.96 -10.37 5.90
CA GLY A 417 -8.25 -11.55 6.39
C GLY A 417 -8.20 -11.59 7.93
N ALA A 418 -7.68 -12.67 8.51
CA ALA A 418 -7.56 -12.82 9.96
C ALA A 418 -6.36 -12.03 10.52
N PRO A 419 -6.27 -11.75 11.84
CA PRO A 419 -5.12 -11.05 12.42
C PRO A 419 -3.76 -11.72 12.12
N ASP A 420 -3.72 -13.06 12.04
CA ASP A 420 -2.51 -13.83 11.66
C ASP A 420 -2.05 -13.60 10.21
N ASP A 421 -2.90 -13.09 9.32
CA ASP A 421 -2.57 -12.73 7.93
C ASP A 421 -1.84 -11.37 7.82
N ALA A 422 -1.68 -10.63 8.93
CA ALA A 422 -1.00 -9.33 8.95
C ALA A 422 0.47 -9.44 8.52
N GLN A 423 0.91 -8.50 7.68
CA GLN A 423 2.28 -8.52 7.13
C GLN A 423 3.30 -8.28 8.25
N ARG A 424 4.18 -9.26 8.50
CA ARG A 424 5.30 -9.10 9.43
C ARG A 424 6.36 -8.19 8.83
N LEU A 425 6.79 -7.19 9.59
CA LEU A 425 7.83 -6.23 9.19
C LEU A 425 9.17 -6.61 9.84
N ASP A 426 10.20 -6.74 9.01
CA ASP A 426 11.59 -6.99 9.42
C ASP A 426 12.36 -5.65 9.33
N SER A 427 12.05 -4.69 10.20
CA SER A 427 12.68 -3.36 10.24
C SER A 427 13.25 -3.06 11.63
N ILE A 428 14.19 -2.11 11.68
CA ILE A 428 14.86 -1.67 12.90
C ILE A 428 13.92 -0.86 13.82
N VAL A 429 12.93 -0.16 13.25
CA VAL A 429 11.98 0.71 13.97
C VAL A 429 10.54 0.51 13.48
N GLY A 430 9.57 0.84 14.34
CA GLY A 430 8.14 0.74 14.04
C GLY A 430 7.49 -0.57 14.50
N PRO A 431 6.23 -0.81 14.14
CA PRO A 431 5.50 -2.00 14.58
C PRO A 431 6.02 -3.27 13.88
N PRO A 432 6.06 -4.43 14.57
CA PRO A 432 6.51 -5.70 13.98
C PRO A 432 5.51 -6.29 12.98
N THR A 433 4.29 -5.76 12.91
CA THR A 433 3.20 -6.20 12.04
C THR A 433 2.46 -5.01 11.42
N LYS A 434 1.88 -5.25 10.24
CA LYS A 434 1.13 -4.29 9.43
C LYS A 434 -0.22 -4.92 9.04
N ARG A 435 -1.29 -4.58 9.79
CA ARG A 435 -2.65 -5.10 9.54
C ARG A 435 -3.34 -4.47 8.33
N PHE A 436 -2.94 -3.26 7.94
CA PHE A 436 -3.47 -2.53 6.79
C PHE A 436 -2.40 -2.45 5.70
N MET A 437 -2.71 -2.91 4.49
CA MET A 437 -1.77 -3.01 3.37
C MET A 437 -2.40 -2.45 2.09
N LEU A 438 -1.74 -1.51 1.41
CA LEU A 438 -2.15 -1.05 0.07
C LEU A 438 -1.12 -1.42 -1.00
N HIS A 439 -1.46 -2.42 -1.80
CA HIS A 439 -0.68 -2.81 -2.98
C HIS A 439 -1.16 -2.05 -4.21
N TYR A 440 -0.41 -1.01 -4.59
CA TYR A 440 -0.60 -0.25 -5.83
C TYR A 440 0.15 -0.92 -6.99
N SER A 441 -0.46 -1.02 -8.17
CA SER A 441 0.14 -1.57 -9.40
C SER A 441 -0.12 -0.67 -10.60
N PHE A 442 0.94 -0.40 -11.38
CA PHE A 442 0.93 0.44 -12.58
C PHE A 442 1.30 -0.40 -13.81
N PRO A 443 0.35 -1.18 -14.37
CA PRO A 443 0.60 -1.99 -15.55
C PRO A 443 0.85 -1.10 -16.78
N PRO A 444 1.75 -1.49 -17.70
CA PRO A 444 2.17 -0.60 -18.79
C PRO A 444 1.07 -0.34 -19.83
N PHE A 445 0.00 -1.15 -19.87
CA PHE A 445 -1.17 -0.85 -20.70
C PHE A 445 -1.89 0.45 -20.27
N SER A 446 -1.75 0.89 -19.00
CA SER A 446 -2.40 2.11 -18.49
C SER A 446 -1.87 3.42 -19.10
N THR A 447 -0.73 3.36 -19.81
CA THR A 447 -0.20 4.44 -20.64
C THR A 447 -0.06 4.05 -22.12
N ASN A 448 -0.57 2.89 -22.53
CA ASN A 448 -0.39 2.27 -23.85
C ASN A 448 1.09 1.97 -24.20
N GLU A 449 1.88 1.53 -23.21
CA GLU A 449 3.30 1.20 -23.35
C GLU A 449 3.59 -0.31 -23.25
N ILE A 450 4.81 -0.71 -23.62
CA ILE A 450 5.32 -2.08 -23.45
C ILE A 450 6.41 -2.09 -22.36
N GLY A 451 6.04 -2.56 -21.17
CA GLY A 451 6.92 -2.61 -20.00
C GLY A 451 7.23 -4.03 -19.51
N LYS A 452 8.45 -4.25 -18.99
CA LYS A 452 8.81 -5.49 -18.29
C LYS A 452 8.22 -5.48 -16.88
N ARG A 453 7.27 -6.36 -16.56
CA ARG A 453 6.87 -6.61 -15.16
C ARG A 453 8.06 -7.23 -14.40
N GLY A 454 8.50 -6.55 -13.34
CA GLY A 454 9.70 -6.90 -12.56
C GLY A 454 9.41 -7.18 -11.09
N GLY A 455 10.40 -6.93 -10.22
CA GLY A 455 10.22 -6.86 -8.77
C GLY A 455 9.66 -5.51 -8.32
N LEU A 456 9.68 -5.24 -7.01
CA LEU A 456 9.14 -4.01 -6.40
C LEU A 456 9.69 -2.73 -7.06
N ASN A 457 8.83 -2.00 -7.74
CA ASN A 457 9.16 -0.70 -8.33
C ASN A 457 9.09 0.39 -7.25
N ARG A 458 10.14 1.22 -7.17
CA ARG A 458 10.22 2.36 -6.24
C ARG A 458 9.03 3.31 -6.37
N ARG A 459 8.51 3.56 -7.59
CA ARG A 459 7.36 4.46 -7.79
C ARG A 459 6.04 3.82 -7.34
N GLU A 460 5.84 2.53 -7.62
CA GLU A 460 4.63 1.81 -7.21
C GLU A 460 4.53 1.73 -5.68
N VAL A 461 5.62 1.36 -5.00
CA VAL A 461 5.70 1.36 -3.53
C VAL A 461 5.45 2.76 -2.95
N GLY A 462 6.09 3.79 -3.51
CA GLY A 462 5.92 5.17 -3.05
C GLY A 462 4.52 5.76 -3.26
N HIS A 463 3.82 5.34 -4.32
CA HIS A 463 2.42 5.69 -4.56
C HIS A 463 1.48 4.90 -3.64
N GLY A 464 1.75 3.60 -3.45
CA GLY A 464 0.96 2.72 -2.58
C GLY A 464 0.98 3.19 -1.12
N THR A 465 2.17 3.44 -0.58
CA THR A 465 2.33 3.90 0.81
C THR A 465 1.71 5.28 1.05
N LEU A 466 1.68 6.17 0.04
CA LEU A 466 0.99 7.46 0.16
C LEU A 466 -0.53 7.27 0.30
N ALA A 467 -1.12 6.40 -0.53
CA ALA A 467 -2.54 6.08 -0.42
C ALA A 467 -2.86 5.30 0.87
N GLU A 468 -1.93 4.46 1.33
CA GLU A 468 -2.02 3.75 2.60
C GLU A 468 -2.06 4.70 3.80
N LYS A 469 -1.12 5.66 3.87
CA LYS A 469 -1.08 6.74 4.88
C LYS A 469 -2.42 7.50 4.95
N ALA A 470 -2.97 7.85 3.79
CA ALA A 470 -4.21 8.62 3.68
C ALA A 470 -5.45 7.88 4.21
N LEU A 471 -5.55 6.57 3.95
CA LEU A 471 -6.70 5.74 4.31
C LEU A 471 -6.60 5.16 5.73
N LEU A 472 -5.38 4.92 6.23
CA LEU A 472 -5.16 4.41 7.59
C LEU A 472 -5.70 5.36 8.68
N ALA A 473 -5.79 6.66 8.39
CA ALA A 473 -6.29 7.67 9.31
C ALA A 473 -7.80 7.57 9.63
N VAL A 474 -8.61 6.96 8.75
CA VAL A 474 -10.07 6.77 8.96
C VAL A 474 -10.46 5.33 9.28
N LEU A 475 -9.49 4.41 9.30
CA LEU A 475 -9.71 2.99 9.59
C LEU A 475 -10.06 2.79 11.08
N PRO A 476 -11.02 1.93 11.44
CA PRO A 476 -11.37 1.71 12.86
C PRO A 476 -10.21 1.12 13.67
N PRO A 477 -10.15 1.34 14.99
CA PRO A 477 -9.19 0.71 15.89
C PRO A 477 -9.18 -0.83 15.78
N GLU A 478 -8.07 -1.45 16.18
CA GLU A 478 -7.89 -2.90 16.05
C GLU A 478 -8.77 -3.71 17.03
N ASN A 479 -9.13 -3.13 18.18
CA ASN A 479 -10.05 -3.73 19.13
C ASN A 479 -11.49 -3.81 18.57
N ASP A 480 -11.92 -2.77 17.86
CA ASP A 480 -13.26 -2.64 17.31
C ASP A 480 -13.39 -3.35 15.94
N PHE A 481 -12.28 -3.40 15.19
CA PHE A 481 -12.18 -4.06 13.90
C PHE A 481 -10.92 -4.95 13.82
N PRO A 482 -10.97 -6.16 14.43
CA PRO A 482 -9.86 -7.11 14.52
C PRO A 482 -9.67 -7.91 13.21
N TYR A 483 -9.53 -7.19 12.10
CA TYR A 483 -9.35 -7.74 10.75
C TYR A 483 -8.01 -7.26 10.18
N THR A 484 -7.35 -8.15 9.44
CA THR A 484 -6.33 -7.73 8.47
C THR A 484 -7.04 -7.24 7.22
N VAL A 485 -6.62 -6.10 6.68
CA VAL A 485 -7.23 -5.45 5.52
C VAL A 485 -6.17 -5.24 4.44
N ARG A 486 -6.39 -5.86 3.29
CA ARG A 486 -5.58 -5.63 2.09
C ARG A 486 -6.39 -4.89 1.04
N ILE A 487 -5.85 -3.80 0.52
CA ILE A 487 -6.32 -3.12 -0.68
C ILE A 487 -5.38 -3.47 -1.84
N ASN A 488 -5.96 -3.84 -2.98
CA ASN A 488 -5.27 -3.95 -4.26
C ASN A 488 -5.81 -2.84 -5.17
N SER A 489 -4.95 -1.89 -5.55
CA SER A 489 -5.27 -0.79 -6.46
C SER A 489 -4.53 -0.98 -7.77
N GLU A 490 -5.26 -1.33 -8.83
CA GLU A 490 -4.72 -1.52 -10.17
C GLU A 490 -5.10 -0.33 -11.05
N VAL A 491 -4.09 0.36 -11.58
CA VAL A 491 -4.29 1.49 -12.50
C VAL A 491 -4.69 0.95 -13.87
N MET A 492 -5.89 1.32 -14.34
CA MET A 492 -6.42 0.90 -15.64
C MET A 492 -6.09 1.91 -16.74
N ALA A 493 -6.15 3.20 -16.42
CA ALA A 493 -5.72 4.30 -17.29
C ALA A 493 -5.04 5.39 -16.46
N SER A 494 -4.07 6.10 -17.03
CA SER A 494 -3.27 7.10 -16.30
C SER A 494 -3.05 8.36 -17.10
N ASP A 495 -3.64 9.48 -16.67
CA ASP A 495 -3.27 10.82 -17.15
C ASP A 495 -3.20 11.88 -16.04
N GLY A 496 -2.78 11.52 -14.83
CA GLY A 496 -2.46 12.49 -13.77
C GLY A 496 -2.88 12.03 -12.37
N SER A 497 -1.90 11.88 -11.48
CA SER A 497 -2.07 11.57 -10.06
C SER A 497 -2.94 10.33 -9.74
N THR A 498 -2.61 9.22 -10.37
CA THR A 498 -3.20 7.89 -10.10
C THR A 498 -3.17 7.49 -8.63
N SER A 499 -2.16 7.89 -7.85
CA SER A 499 -2.10 7.62 -6.40
C SER A 499 -3.21 8.32 -5.61
N MET A 500 -3.69 9.48 -6.07
CA MET A 500 -4.85 10.15 -5.48
C MET A 500 -6.17 9.52 -5.93
N ALA A 501 -6.24 9.00 -7.16
CA ALA A 501 -7.36 8.15 -7.58
C ALA A 501 -7.42 6.85 -6.74
N SER A 502 -6.28 6.24 -6.41
CA SER A 502 -6.19 5.09 -5.50
C SER A 502 -6.67 5.38 -4.07
N VAL A 503 -6.55 6.62 -3.59
CA VAL A 503 -7.18 7.02 -2.31
C VAL A 503 -8.69 7.02 -2.43
N CYS A 504 -9.25 7.70 -3.44
CA CYS A 504 -10.71 7.79 -3.62
C CYS A 504 -11.33 6.40 -3.84
N GLY A 505 -10.82 5.64 -4.80
CA GLY A 505 -11.27 4.27 -5.08
C GLY A 505 -11.06 3.32 -3.91
N GLY A 506 -9.95 3.47 -3.17
CA GLY A 506 -9.70 2.71 -1.94
C GLY A 506 -10.74 3.02 -0.84
N SER A 507 -11.07 4.30 -0.63
CA SER A 507 -12.10 4.72 0.33
C SER A 507 -13.48 4.15 -0.01
N MET A 508 -13.90 4.20 -1.28
CA MET A 508 -15.16 3.59 -1.73
C MET A 508 -15.14 2.07 -1.56
N ALA A 509 -14.07 1.38 -1.98
CA ALA A 509 -13.97 -0.08 -1.87
C ALA A 509 -13.92 -0.60 -0.42
N LEU A 510 -13.45 0.21 0.54
CA LEU A 510 -13.49 -0.10 1.97
C LEU A 510 -14.92 -0.01 2.53
N MET A 511 -15.70 1.02 2.16
CA MET A 511 -17.12 1.12 2.52
C MET A 511 -17.96 0.03 1.82
N ASP A 512 -17.64 -0.28 0.57
CA ASP A 512 -18.23 -1.38 -0.19
C ASP A 512 -18.01 -2.73 0.51
N ALA A 513 -16.88 -2.89 1.21
CA ALA A 513 -16.56 -4.06 2.03
C ALA A 513 -17.21 -4.08 3.42
N GLY A 514 -18.16 -3.18 3.72
CA GLY A 514 -18.84 -3.08 5.01
C GLY A 514 -17.97 -2.58 6.16
N ILE A 515 -16.77 -2.05 5.88
CA ILE A 515 -15.84 -1.59 6.92
C ILE A 515 -16.35 -0.23 7.46
N PRO A 516 -16.55 -0.08 8.78
CA PRO A 516 -17.17 1.12 9.38
C PRO A 516 -16.19 2.30 9.45
N LEU A 517 -15.77 2.83 8.29
CA LEU A 517 -14.90 4.02 8.20
C LEU A 517 -15.55 5.25 8.85
N ARG A 518 -14.72 6.11 9.46
CA ARG A 518 -15.15 7.38 10.07
C ARG A 518 -15.79 8.35 9.06
N GLU A 519 -15.13 8.54 7.93
CA GLU A 519 -15.53 9.41 6.81
C GLU A 519 -14.89 8.89 5.51
N HIS A 520 -15.35 9.41 4.37
CA HIS A 520 -14.62 9.28 3.11
C HIS A 520 -13.30 10.06 3.12
N VAL A 521 -12.28 9.50 2.47
CA VAL A 521 -11.02 10.18 2.16
C VAL A 521 -10.92 10.35 0.64
N ALA A 522 -10.77 11.58 0.17
CA ALA A 522 -10.46 11.88 -1.22
C ALA A 522 -9.05 12.45 -1.36
N GLY A 523 -8.42 12.19 -2.51
CA GLY A 523 -7.12 12.74 -2.88
C GLY A 523 -7.22 13.69 -4.08
N VAL A 524 -6.50 14.82 -4.05
CA VAL A 524 -6.33 15.73 -5.18
C VAL A 524 -4.85 16.02 -5.41
N SER A 525 -4.48 16.30 -6.65
CA SER A 525 -3.15 16.83 -7.01
C SER A 525 -3.26 18.29 -7.39
N VAL A 526 -2.35 19.10 -6.88
CA VAL A 526 -2.20 20.51 -7.21
C VAL A 526 -0.81 20.73 -7.80
N GLY A 527 -0.71 21.56 -8.84
CA GLY A 527 0.54 21.95 -9.46
C GLY A 527 0.82 23.44 -9.36
N LEU A 528 2.05 23.82 -9.69
CA LEU A 528 2.48 25.21 -9.83
C LEU A 528 3.20 25.39 -11.17
N VAL A 529 2.92 26.51 -11.84
CA VAL A 529 3.68 27.02 -12.97
C VAL A 529 4.19 28.42 -12.62
N THR A 530 5.50 28.62 -12.65
CA THR A 530 6.16 29.90 -12.31
C THR A 530 6.78 30.58 -13.52
N ASP A 531 6.70 31.91 -13.57
CA ASP A 531 7.66 32.74 -14.31
C ASP A 531 8.78 33.14 -13.34
N VAL A 532 10.04 32.97 -13.76
CA VAL A 532 11.23 33.15 -12.92
C VAL A 532 12.22 34.02 -13.67
N ASP A 533 12.64 35.11 -13.04
CA ASP A 533 13.68 35.98 -13.58
C ASP A 533 15.02 35.22 -13.67
N PRO A 534 15.59 35.00 -14.88
CA PRO A 534 16.84 34.27 -15.05
C PRO A 534 18.06 34.91 -14.37
N SER A 535 18.00 36.21 -14.04
CA SER A 535 19.10 36.97 -13.45
C SER A 535 19.12 36.95 -11.92
N THR A 536 17.95 36.85 -11.27
CA THR A 536 17.83 36.82 -9.80
C THR A 536 17.39 35.47 -9.23
N GLY A 537 16.82 34.58 -10.04
CA GLY A 537 16.26 33.31 -9.56
C GLY A 537 15.03 33.47 -8.65
N MET A 538 14.36 34.63 -8.74
CA MET A 538 13.13 34.94 -8.03
C MET A 538 11.90 34.71 -8.92
N ILE A 539 10.81 34.24 -8.31
CA ILE A 539 9.51 34.09 -8.97
C ILE A 539 8.92 35.49 -9.22
N LYS A 540 8.57 35.78 -10.47
CA LYS A 540 7.98 37.04 -10.91
C LYS A 540 6.45 36.96 -10.99
N ASP A 541 5.92 35.82 -11.41
CA ASP A 541 4.48 35.52 -11.47
C ASP A 541 4.27 34.00 -11.35
N TYR A 542 3.07 33.54 -10.96
CA TYR A 542 2.76 32.12 -10.87
C TYR A 542 1.26 31.81 -10.99
N ARG A 543 0.95 30.55 -11.36
CA ARG A 543 -0.42 30.01 -11.36
C ARG A 543 -0.44 28.66 -10.65
N ILE A 544 -1.41 28.49 -9.76
CA ILE A 544 -1.73 27.24 -9.07
C ILE A 544 -2.76 26.48 -9.92
N LEU A 545 -2.61 25.16 -10.06
CA LEU A 545 -3.44 24.30 -10.91
C LEU A 545 -4.07 23.15 -10.10
N THR A 546 -5.40 23.02 -10.09
CA THR A 546 -6.11 21.93 -9.42
C THR A 546 -6.34 20.74 -10.36
N ASP A 547 -6.15 19.53 -9.84
CA ASP A 547 -6.23 18.26 -10.58
C ASP A 547 -5.42 18.28 -11.89
N ILE A 548 -4.09 18.36 -11.73
CA ILE A 548 -3.13 18.36 -12.85
C ILE A 548 -3.12 17.07 -13.68
N LEU A 549 -3.00 17.26 -15.00
CA LEU A 549 -2.73 16.21 -15.98
C LEU A 549 -1.29 15.68 -15.88
N GLY A 550 -1.02 14.51 -16.47
CA GLY A 550 0.35 13.96 -16.57
C GLY A 550 1.33 14.88 -17.32
N LEU A 551 0.85 15.64 -18.31
CA LEU A 551 1.64 16.65 -19.01
C LEU A 551 1.88 17.91 -18.18
N GLU A 552 0.88 18.33 -17.39
CA GLU A 552 0.98 19.51 -16.51
C GLU A 552 1.93 19.24 -15.33
N ASP A 553 1.92 18.03 -14.77
CA ASP A 553 2.96 17.51 -13.88
C ASP A 553 4.33 17.67 -14.57
N HIS A 554 4.55 17.01 -15.70
CA HIS A 554 5.85 16.96 -16.38
C HIS A 554 6.43 18.35 -16.72
N LEU A 555 5.60 19.32 -17.13
CA LEU A 555 6.04 20.67 -17.52
C LEU A 555 6.02 21.71 -16.38
N GLY A 556 5.29 21.44 -15.30
CA GLY A 556 5.20 22.27 -14.10
C GLY A 556 6.44 22.24 -13.21
N ASP A 557 6.36 22.95 -12.08
CA ASP A 557 7.46 23.11 -11.12
C ASP A 557 7.19 22.41 -9.77
N MET A 558 5.91 22.11 -9.49
CA MET A 558 5.43 21.53 -8.25
C MET A 558 4.42 20.42 -8.54
N ASP A 559 4.50 19.33 -7.79
CA ASP A 559 3.56 18.21 -7.77
C ASP A 559 3.16 17.98 -6.30
N PHE A 560 2.07 18.63 -5.89
CA PHE A 560 1.54 18.64 -4.53
C PHE A 560 0.33 17.72 -4.43
N LYS A 561 0.53 16.53 -3.87
CA LYS A 561 -0.54 15.55 -3.62
C LYS A 561 -1.03 15.72 -2.19
N ILE A 562 -2.35 15.78 -2.02
CA ILE A 562 -2.99 16.03 -0.73
C ILE A 562 -4.29 15.24 -0.64
N ALA A 563 -4.41 14.47 0.44
CA ALA A 563 -5.54 13.61 0.73
C ALA A 563 -6.08 13.89 2.14
N GLY A 564 -7.38 13.69 2.32
CA GLY A 564 -8.07 14.02 3.57
C GLY A 564 -9.58 13.82 3.49
N THR A 565 -10.22 14.08 4.62
CA THR A 565 -11.67 13.99 4.86
C THR A 565 -12.33 15.36 4.67
N ARG A 566 -13.58 15.53 5.11
CA ARG A 566 -14.21 16.85 5.22
C ARG A 566 -13.63 17.65 6.39
N LYS A 567 -13.23 16.98 7.48
CA LYS A 567 -12.65 17.58 8.69
C LYS A 567 -11.21 18.09 8.52
N GLY A 568 -10.36 17.35 7.79
CA GLY A 568 -8.95 17.74 7.66
C GLY A 568 -8.11 16.86 6.74
N VAL A 569 -6.81 17.09 6.75
CA VAL A 569 -5.79 16.40 5.94
C VAL A 569 -5.36 15.10 6.63
N THR A 570 -5.23 14.02 5.86
CA THR A 570 -4.72 12.72 6.33
C THR A 570 -3.36 12.35 5.74
N ALA A 571 -3.03 12.80 4.53
CA ALA A 571 -1.68 12.66 3.97
C ALA A 571 -1.32 13.73 2.94
N ILE A 572 -0.03 14.06 2.84
CA ILE A 572 0.54 14.94 1.82
C ILE A 572 1.82 14.34 1.24
N GLN A 573 2.07 14.58 -0.04
CA GLN A 573 3.35 14.39 -0.70
C GLN A 573 3.62 15.56 -1.64
N LEU A 574 4.51 16.46 -1.24
CA LEU A 574 4.97 17.60 -2.05
C LEU A 574 6.32 17.28 -2.70
N ASP A 575 6.36 17.29 -4.02
CA ASP A 575 7.58 17.21 -4.82
C ASP A 575 7.79 18.52 -5.60
N ILE A 576 9.01 19.07 -5.50
CA ILE A 576 9.42 20.33 -6.14
C ILE A 576 10.56 20.04 -7.12
N LYS A 577 10.49 20.63 -8.31
CA LYS A 577 11.39 20.39 -9.44
C LYS A 577 12.47 21.45 -9.66
N PRO A 578 12.26 22.76 -9.43
CA PRO A 578 13.36 23.72 -9.35
C PRO A 578 14.10 23.59 -8.00
N ALA A 579 15.14 24.41 -7.80
CA ALA A 579 15.86 24.54 -6.53
C ALA A 579 15.01 25.25 -5.44
N GLY A 580 13.87 24.66 -5.13
CA GLY A 580 12.93 25.05 -4.09
C GLY A 580 11.92 26.14 -4.47
N ILE A 581 10.84 26.22 -3.67
CA ILE A 581 9.75 27.22 -3.78
C ILE A 581 9.54 27.88 -2.38
N PRO A 582 9.27 29.20 -2.30
CA PRO A 582 8.90 29.86 -1.04
C PRO A 582 7.73 29.18 -0.32
N LEU A 583 7.76 29.14 1.02
CA LEU A 583 6.74 28.42 1.80
C LEU A 583 5.33 29.00 1.63
N ASP A 584 5.16 30.32 1.54
CA ASP A 584 3.84 30.95 1.48
C ASP A 584 3.02 30.54 0.25
N ILE A 585 3.66 30.27 -0.90
CA ILE A 585 2.99 29.77 -2.13
C ILE A 585 2.46 28.33 -1.92
N ILE A 586 3.17 27.53 -1.12
CA ILE A 586 2.74 26.17 -0.77
C ILE A 586 1.55 26.24 0.21
N CYS A 587 1.57 27.17 1.17
CA CYS A 587 0.45 27.45 2.06
C CYS A 587 -0.80 27.94 1.29
N GLU A 588 -0.64 28.85 0.31
CA GLU A 588 -1.72 29.30 -0.56
C GLU A 588 -2.41 28.13 -1.30
N SER A 589 -1.64 27.13 -1.72
CA SER A 589 -2.13 25.97 -2.46
C SER A 589 -3.04 25.03 -1.66
N LEU A 590 -3.14 25.21 -0.32
CA LEU A 590 -4.01 24.41 0.55
C LEU A 590 -5.51 24.65 0.32
N GLU A 591 -5.95 25.89 0.07
CA GLU A 591 -7.39 26.17 -0.10
C GLU A 591 -7.95 25.71 -1.47
N PRO A 592 -7.24 25.92 -2.62
CA PRO A 592 -7.62 25.28 -3.89
C PRO A 592 -7.66 23.74 -3.77
N ALA A 593 -6.71 23.15 -3.06
CA ALA A 593 -6.71 21.72 -2.75
C ALA A 593 -7.94 21.31 -1.90
N ARG A 594 -8.28 22.07 -0.85
CA ARG A 594 -9.43 21.77 0.01
C ARG A 594 -10.74 21.81 -0.77
N LYS A 595 -10.94 22.82 -1.63
CA LYS A 595 -12.09 22.91 -2.55
C LYS A 595 -12.15 21.74 -3.53
N GLY A 596 -11.03 21.40 -4.17
CA GLY A 596 -10.94 20.26 -5.08
C GLY A 596 -11.20 18.92 -4.39
N ARG A 597 -10.70 18.74 -3.17
CA ARG A 597 -10.93 17.56 -2.31
C ARG A 597 -12.40 17.38 -1.97
N LEU A 598 -13.05 18.44 -1.46
CA LEU A 598 -14.47 18.41 -1.09
C LEU A 598 -15.36 18.05 -2.29
N ARG A 599 -15.15 18.67 -3.46
CA ARG A 599 -15.90 18.38 -4.69
C ARG A 599 -15.76 16.92 -5.18
N ILE A 600 -14.67 16.25 -4.82
CA ILE A 600 -14.50 14.80 -5.10
C ILE A 600 -15.26 13.96 -4.06
N ILE A 601 -15.20 14.32 -2.77
CA ILE A 601 -15.99 13.67 -1.71
C ILE A 601 -17.50 13.76 -2.02
N ASP A 602 -17.99 14.94 -2.43
CA ASP A 602 -19.39 15.17 -2.80
C ASP A 602 -19.90 14.20 -3.88
N ARG A 603 -19.04 13.78 -4.82
CA ARG A 603 -19.39 12.79 -5.87
C ARG A 603 -19.19 11.34 -5.43
N MET A 604 -18.30 11.07 -4.47
CA MET A 604 -18.14 9.75 -3.86
C MET A 604 -19.35 9.41 -2.97
N GLU A 605 -19.81 10.35 -2.15
CA GLU A 605 -20.99 10.17 -1.28
C GLU A 605 -22.30 9.96 -2.08
N GLN A 606 -22.37 10.46 -3.32
CA GLN A 606 -23.47 10.18 -4.26
C GLN A 606 -23.50 8.73 -4.79
N GLU A 607 -22.38 8.01 -4.70
CA GLU A 607 -22.26 6.60 -5.11
C GLU A 607 -22.45 5.66 -3.91
N ILE A 608 -21.72 5.92 -2.84
CA ILE A 608 -21.81 5.21 -1.56
C ILE A 608 -21.59 6.23 -0.45
N SER A 609 -22.56 6.39 0.46
CA SER A 609 -22.49 7.37 1.57
C SER A 609 -22.29 6.71 2.94
N VAL A 610 -22.59 5.41 3.04
CA VAL A 610 -22.51 4.60 4.26
C VAL A 610 -21.95 3.23 3.88
N PRO A 611 -21.08 2.61 4.70
CA PRO A 611 -20.62 1.24 4.49
C PRO A 611 -21.77 0.24 4.35
N ARG A 612 -21.62 -0.76 3.48
CA ARG A 612 -22.67 -1.77 3.22
C ARG A 612 -23.06 -2.52 4.49
N THR A 613 -24.36 -2.66 4.75
CA THR A 613 -24.87 -3.64 5.71
C THR A 613 -24.68 -5.04 5.13
N HIS A 614 -24.03 -5.92 5.90
CA HIS A 614 -23.70 -7.27 5.44
C HIS A 614 -24.95 -8.17 5.42
N ASP A 615 -25.70 -8.17 4.32
CA ASP A 615 -26.80 -9.13 4.06
C ASP A 615 -26.53 -10.08 2.88
N ASP A 616 -25.51 -9.79 2.05
CA ASP A 616 -25.19 -10.61 0.88
C ASP A 616 -24.73 -12.05 1.22
N CYS A 617 -25.26 -13.02 0.47
CA CYS A 617 -24.92 -14.46 0.56
C CYS A 617 -23.45 -14.78 0.23
N HIS A 618 -22.68 -13.80 -0.27
CA HIS A 618 -21.27 -13.88 -0.60
C HIS A 618 -20.37 -12.97 0.27
N SER A 619 -20.94 -12.19 1.21
CA SER A 619 -20.15 -11.39 2.14
C SER A 619 -19.33 -12.29 3.08
N PRO A 620 -18.04 -12.00 3.31
CA PRO A 620 -17.27 -12.68 4.33
C PRO A 620 -17.88 -12.44 5.72
N ARG A 621 -17.80 -13.44 6.59
CA ARG A 621 -18.30 -13.34 7.97
C ARG A 621 -17.15 -13.65 8.93
N ILE A 622 -17.04 -12.85 9.99
CA ILE A 622 -16.24 -13.18 11.17
C ILE A 622 -17.16 -13.41 12.36
N ALA A 623 -16.83 -14.41 13.17
CA ALA A 623 -17.36 -14.57 14.52
C ALA A 623 -16.19 -14.66 15.50
N THR A 624 -16.19 -13.80 16.51
CA THR A 624 -15.18 -13.78 17.58
C THR A 624 -15.81 -14.32 18.86
N LEU A 625 -15.47 -15.57 19.19
CA LEU A 625 -16.03 -16.32 20.32
C LEU A 625 -15.01 -16.40 21.46
N LYS A 626 -15.45 -16.26 22.72
CA LYS A 626 -14.59 -16.43 23.89
C LYS A 626 -14.73 -17.83 24.46
N PHE A 627 -13.60 -18.47 24.80
CA PHE A 627 -13.53 -19.84 25.30
C PHE A 627 -12.45 -19.98 26.37
N SER A 628 -12.59 -20.97 27.26
CA SER A 628 -11.51 -21.32 28.19
C SER A 628 -10.28 -21.87 27.45
N ASN A 629 -9.09 -21.62 28.00
CA ASN A 629 -7.83 -22.07 27.40
C ASN A 629 -7.78 -23.60 27.19
N ASP A 630 -8.39 -24.38 28.08
CA ASP A 630 -8.48 -25.84 27.95
C ASP A 630 -9.34 -26.27 26.76
N SER A 631 -10.45 -25.54 26.49
CA SER A 631 -11.31 -25.76 25.33
C SER A 631 -10.63 -25.35 24.03
N LEU A 632 -9.87 -24.25 24.03
CA LEU A 632 -9.02 -23.87 22.91
C LEU A 632 -7.91 -24.90 22.66
N GLN A 633 -7.32 -25.48 23.71
CA GLN A 633 -6.32 -26.54 23.57
C GLN A 633 -6.92 -27.81 22.95
N ARG A 634 -8.14 -28.20 23.33
CA ARG A 634 -8.90 -29.28 22.66
C ARG A 634 -9.16 -28.99 21.18
N LEU A 635 -9.60 -27.77 20.86
CA LEU A 635 -9.91 -27.33 19.49
C LEU A 635 -8.66 -27.28 18.58
N ILE A 636 -7.53 -26.79 19.08
CA ILE A 636 -6.26 -26.77 18.35
C ILE A 636 -5.77 -28.21 18.12
N GLY A 637 -5.80 -29.04 19.18
CA GLY A 637 -5.26 -30.39 19.19
C GLY A 637 -3.74 -30.45 19.07
N LEU A 638 -3.18 -31.66 19.11
CA LEU A 638 -1.72 -31.86 19.03
C LEU A 638 -1.15 -31.22 17.75
N GLN A 639 -0.20 -30.29 17.90
CA GLN A 639 0.45 -29.53 16.82
C GLN A 639 -0.51 -28.76 15.87
N GLY A 640 -1.70 -28.40 16.35
CA GLY A 640 -2.70 -27.71 15.52
C GLY A 640 -3.38 -28.61 14.49
N SER A 641 -3.34 -29.94 14.69
CA SER A 641 -3.90 -30.92 13.76
C SER A 641 -5.43 -30.81 13.61
N GLN A 642 -6.17 -30.58 14.70
CA GLN A 642 -7.62 -30.43 14.67
C GLN A 642 -8.02 -29.09 14.03
N LYS A 643 -7.40 -27.96 14.42
CA LYS A 643 -7.55 -26.68 13.70
C LYS A 643 -7.38 -26.85 12.19
N LYS A 644 -6.27 -27.44 11.75
CA LYS A 644 -5.98 -27.70 10.31
C LYS A 644 -6.91 -28.75 9.67
N LYS A 645 -7.69 -29.51 10.44
CA LYS A 645 -8.74 -30.40 9.94
C LYS A 645 -10.01 -29.60 9.66
N ILE A 646 -10.48 -28.82 10.66
CA ILE A 646 -11.67 -27.97 10.54
C ILE A 646 -11.52 -26.98 9.38
N GLU A 647 -10.39 -26.28 9.29
CA GLU A 647 -10.11 -25.32 8.20
C GLU A 647 -10.21 -25.96 6.81
N ARG A 648 -9.67 -27.19 6.64
CA ARG A 648 -9.70 -27.91 5.36
C ARG A 648 -11.09 -28.41 4.98
N GLU A 649 -11.87 -28.86 5.96
CA GLU A 649 -13.19 -29.45 5.73
C GLU A 649 -14.33 -28.42 5.63
N THR A 650 -14.12 -27.20 6.15
CA THR A 650 -15.12 -26.12 6.11
C THR A 650 -14.78 -25.06 5.07
N GLY A 651 -13.49 -24.82 4.80
CA GLY A 651 -13.02 -23.66 4.04
C GLY A 651 -12.90 -22.38 4.87
N ALA A 652 -13.24 -22.41 6.16
CA ALA A 652 -13.00 -21.30 7.09
C ALA A 652 -11.53 -21.23 7.52
N ARG A 653 -11.12 -20.07 8.03
CA ARG A 653 -9.89 -19.88 8.81
C ARG A 653 -10.23 -19.76 10.28
N LEU A 654 -9.37 -20.32 11.14
CA LEU A 654 -9.51 -20.23 12.59
C LEU A 654 -8.29 -19.52 13.15
N TYR A 655 -8.46 -18.43 13.88
CA TYR A 655 -7.40 -17.77 14.63
C TYR A 655 -7.68 -17.90 16.13
N VAL A 656 -6.65 -18.20 16.93
CA VAL A 656 -6.78 -18.33 18.39
C VAL A 656 -5.73 -17.45 19.03
N SER A 657 -6.18 -16.60 19.95
CA SER A 657 -5.35 -15.71 20.76
C SER A 657 -5.99 -15.61 22.15
N ASP A 658 -5.22 -15.93 23.20
CA ASP A 658 -5.51 -15.74 24.62
C ASP A 658 -7.01 -15.66 25.01
N GLY A 659 -7.64 -16.83 25.16
CA GLY A 659 -9.06 -16.96 25.53
C GLY A 659 -10.08 -16.67 24.41
N THR A 660 -9.62 -16.37 23.19
CA THR A 660 -10.49 -15.95 22.06
C THR A 660 -10.23 -16.78 20.80
N LEU A 661 -11.31 -17.18 20.12
CA LEU A 661 -11.34 -17.81 18.80
C LEU A 661 -12.01 -16.87 17.80
N THR A 662 -11.26 -16.39 16.82
CA THR A 662 -11.78 -15.64 15.66
C THR A 662 -11.92 -16.59 14.48
N ILE A 663 -13.15 -16.86 14.06
CA ILE A 663 -13.49 -17.63 12.86
C ILE A 663 -13.63 -16.65 11.70
N LEU A 664 -13.02 -16.92 10.55
CA LEU A 664 -13.25 -16.19 9.29
C LEU A 664 -13.78 -17.15 8.22
N ALA A 665 -14.97 -16.86 7.71
CA ALA A 665 -15.65 -17.63 6.67
C ALA A 665 -15.89 -16.79 5.42
N LYS A 666 -15.85 -17.42 4.23
CA LYS A 666 -16.18 -16.74 2.97
C LYS A 666 -17.65 -16.31 2.89
N ASN A 667 -18.56 -17.05 3.53
CA ASN A 667 -19.97 -16.71 3.64
C ASN A 667 -20.62 -17.36 4.87
N GLN A 668 -21.87 -17.01 5.10
CA GLN A 668 -22.68 -17.50 6.23
C GLN A 668 -22.75 -19.04 6.30
N ASN A 669 -22.92 -19.71 5.17
CA ASN A 669 -22.98 -21.18 5.10
C ASN A 669 -21.66 -21.86 5.55
N VAL A 670 -20.51 -21.23 5.28
CA VAL A 670 -19.20 -21.68 5.77
C VAL A 670 -18.98 -21.28 7.24
N MET A 671 -19.56 -20.18 7.71
CA MET A 671 -19.55 -19.75 9.12
C MET A 671 -20.28 -20.79 10.00
N GLU A 672 -21.50 -21.15 9.62
CA GLU A 672 -22.34 -22.15 10.32
C GLU A 672 -21.64 -23.51 10.39
N LYS A 673 -21.14 -24.03 9.26
CA LYS A 673 -20.38 -25.28 9.19
C LYS A 673 -19.07 -25.28 10.01
N ALA A 674 -18.51 -24.10 10.27
CA ALA A 674 -17.37 -23.96 11.17
C ALA A 674 -17.82 -23.95 12.64
N GLN A 675 -18.83 -23.15 12.98
CA GLN A 675 -19.41 -23.08 14.32
C GLN A 675 -19.92 -24.44 14.80
N ASP A 676 -20.72 -25.16 14.00
CA ASP A 676 -21.21 -26.51 14.32
C ASP A 676 -20.07 -27.49 14.66
N LYS A 677 -18.93 -27.39 13.95
CA LYS A 677 -17.76 -28.26 14.21
C LYS A 677 -16.94 -27.82 15.43
N ILE A 678 -16.90 -26.52 15.73
CA ILE A 678 -16.26 -25.98 16.93
C ILE A 678 -17.07 -26.40 18.16
N ASP A 679 -18.38 -26.19 18.13
CA ASP A 679 -19.34 -26.60 19.15
C ASP A 679 -19.31 -28.12 19.38
N PHE A 680 -19.25 -28.93 18.30
CA PHE A 680 -19.13 -30.38 18.41
C PHE A 680 -17.81 -30.84 19.07
N ILE A 681 -16.74 -30.05 19.01
CA ILE A 681 -15.41 -30.39 19.57
C ILE A 681 -15.22 -29.83 20.98
N ILE A 682 -15.74 -28.63 21.27
CA ILE A 682 -15.68 -28.00 22.59
C ILE A 682 -16.77 -28.56 23.51
N GLY A 683 -17.94 -28.85 22.95
CA GLY A 683 -19.18 -29.11 23.69
C GLY A 683 -19.90 -27.80 24.00
N ARG A 684 -21.21 -27.75 23.71
CA ARG A 684 -22.13 -26.76 24.28
C ARG A 684 -22.39 -27.09 25.74
N GLU A 685 -22.99 -26.19 26.50
CA GLU A 685 -23.53 -26.57 27.82
C GLU A 685 -24.70 -27.55 27.64
N ILE A 686 -24.90 -28.43 28.63
CA ILE A 686 -25.90 -29.50 28.54
C ILE A 686 -27.17 -29.05 29.23
N GLU A 687 -28.18 -28.72 28.45
CA GLU A 687 -29.51 -28.37 28.93
C GLU A 687 -30.33 -29.64 29.13
N VAL A 688 -30.99 -29.76 30.30
CA VAL A 688 -31.97 -30.81 30.56
C VAL A 688 -33.21 -30.55 29.70
N GLY A 689 -33.60 -31.53 28.89
CA GLY A 689 -34.57 -31.39 27.81
C GLY A 689 -33.95 -31.09 26.44
N GLY A 690 -32.66 -30.73 26.38
CA GLY A 690 -31.94 -30.49 25.12
C GLY A 690 -31.80 -31.77 24.28
N ILE A 691 -31.93 -31.62 22.95
CA ILE A 691 -31.81 -32.72 21.98
C ILE A 691 -30.44 -32.65 21.29
N TYR A 692 -29.66 -33.72 21.41
CA TYR A 692 -28.29 -33.84 20.93
C TYR A 692 -28.15 -35.01 19.95
N LYS A 693 -27.19 -34.90 19.03
CA LYS A 693 -26.73 -36.05 18.21
C LYS A 693 -25.48 -36.66 18.82
N GLY A 694 -25.40 -37.99 18.84
CA GLY A 694 -24.26 -38.72 19.39
C GLY A 694 -24.06 -40.09 18.74
N VAL A 695 -22.87 -40.66 18.93
CA VAL A 695 -22.43 -41.94 18.35
C VAL A 695 -22.29 -42.98 19.45
N VAL A 696 -22.82 -44.18 19.26
CA VAL A 696 -22.68 -45.29 20.24
C VAL A 696 -21.24 -45.79 20.26
N VAL A 697 -20.51 -45.57 21.36
CA VAL A 697 -19.10 -45.97 21.50
C VAL A 697 -18.94 -47.33 22.16
N SER A 698 -19.78 -47.67 23.14
CA SER A 698 -19.80 -49.02 23.72
C SER A 698 -21.19 -49.42 24.20
N ILE A 699 -21.46 -50.72 24.18
CA ILE A 699 -22.72 -51.31 24.65
C ILE A 699 -22.41 -52.22 25.84
N LYS A 700 -23.25 -52.14 26.87
CA LYS A 700 -23.24 -53.02 28.04
C LYS A 700 -24.66 -53.54 28.30
N GLU A 701 -24.79 -54.54 29.15
CA GLU A 701 -26.06 -55.22 29.43
C GLU A 701 -27.16 -54.29 29.95
N TYR A 702 -26.81 -53.17 30.60
CA TYR A 702 -27.74 -52.18 31.16
C TYR A 702 -27.96 -50.92 30.29
N GLY A 703 -27.22 -50.75 29.19
CA GLY A 703 -27.33 -49.56 28.35
C GLY A 703 -26.16 -49.33 27.39
N ALA A 704 -26.30 -48.31 26.55
CA ALA A 704 -25.26 -47.86 25.63
C ALA A 704 -24.59 -46.58 26.14
N PHE A 705 -23.27 -46.50 26.01
CA PHE A 705 -22.50 -45.27 26.21
C PHE A 705 -22.40 -44.57 24.86
N VAL A 706 -23.00 -43.39 24.79
CA VAL A 706 -23.04 -42.56 23.59
C VAL A 706 -22.09 -41.38 23.78
N GLU A 707 -21.17 -41.20 22.85
CA GLU A 707 -20.30 -40.01 22.80
C GLU A 707 -21.02 -38.90 22.03
N PHE A 708 -21.13 -37.74 22.67
CA PHE A 708 -21.80 -36.56 22.15
C PHE A 708 -21.06 -35.31 22.65
N ASN A 709 -21.39 -34.14 22.08
CA ASN A 709 -21.10 -32.83 22.67
C ASN A 709 -19.65 -32.64 23.21
N GLY A 710 -18.65 -32.64 22.33
CA GLY A 710 -17.25 -32.37 22.71
C GLY A 710 -16.46 -33.55 23.30
N GLY A 711 -16.92 -34.78 23.07
CA GLY A 711 -16.29 -36.00 23.59
C GLY A 711 -16.79 -36.43 24.97
N GLN A 712 -17.94 -35.89 25.41
CA GLN A 712 -18.59 -36.31 26.66
C GLN A 712 -19.38 -37.60 26.43
N GLN A 713 -19.44 -38.47 27.45
CA GLN A 713 -20.14 -39.76 27.36
C GLN A 713 -21.39 -39.75 28.22
N GLY A 714 -22.54 -40.00 27.59
CA GLY A 714 -23.83 -40.12 28.24
C GLY A 714 -24.31 -41.57 28.27
N LEU A 715 -25.02 -41.95 29.34
CA LEU A 715 -25.62 -43.28 29.46
C LEU A 715 -27.05 -43.27 28.91
N LEU A 716 -27.25 -43.95 27.79
CA LEU A 716 -28.56 -44.33 27.27
C LEU A 716 -28.96 -45.66 27.94
N HIS A 717 -29.73 -45.57 29.03
CA HIS A 717 -30.16 -46.72 29.81
C HIS A 717 -31.20 -47.58 29.04
N MET A 718 -31.23 -48.89 29.28
CA MET A 718 -32.09 -49.81 28.51
C MET A 718 -33.59 -49.46 28.56
N SER A 719 -34.08 -48.85 29.65
CA SER A 719 -35.48 -48.39 29.78
C SER A 719 -35.86 -47.21 28.88
N GLU A 720 -34.86 -46.52 28.31
CA GLU A 720 -34.98 -45.26 27.57
C GLU A 720 -34.66 -45.41 26.07
N LEU A 721 -34.52 -46.65 25.59
CA LEU A 721 -34.32 -46.99 24.18
C LEU A 721 -35.61 -46.93 23.35
N SER A 722 -36.75 -47.36 23.91
CA SER A 722 -38.02 -47.51 23.18
C SER A 722 -39.23 -47.37 24.12
N HIS A 723 -40.42 -47.29 23.53
CA HIS A 723 -41.69 -47.52 24.23
C HIS A 723 -41.98 -49.02 24.44
N GLU A 724 -41.37 -49.90 23.64
CA GLU A 724 -41.52 -51.35 23.74
C GLU A 724 -40.49 -51.98 24.70
N GLN A 725 -40.77 -53.19 25.19
CA GLN A 725 -39.94 -53.85 26.20
C GLN A 725 -38.66 -54.47 25.60
N VAL A 726 -37.60 -53.67 25.54
CA VAL A 726 -36.27 -54.11 25.08
C VAL A 726 -35.67 -55.13 26.06
N SER A 727 -35.36 -56.33 25.56
CA SER A 727 -34.72 -57.40 26.35
C SER A 727 -33.19 -57.41 26.25
N ARG A 728 -32.62 -56.85 25.17
CA ARG A 728 -31.17 -56.69 24.94
C ARG A 728 -30.89 -55.39 24.21
N VAL A 729 -29.96 -54.59 24.73
CA VAL A 729 -29.55 -53.30 24.13
C VAL A 729 -29.05 -53.46 22.69
N SER A 730 -28.32 -54.55 22.41
CA SER A 730 -27.74 -54.86 21.09
C SER A 730 -28.77 -55.13 19.99
N ASP A 731 -30.03 -55.37 20.34
CA ASP A 731 -31.09 -55.66 19.37
C ASP A 731 -31.74 -54.35 18.85
N VAL A 732 -31.41 -53.19 19.46
CA VAL A 732 -31.94 -51.85 19.12
C VAL A 732 -30.85 -50.88 18.67
N VAL A 733 -29.64 -50.97 19.23
CA VAL A 733 -28.51 -50.08 18.91
C VAL A 733 -27.21 -50.84 18.61
N SER A 734 -26.46 -50.36 17.62
CA SER A 734 -25.17 -50.89 17.20
C SER A 734 -24.01 -49.94 17.51
N ILE A 735 -22.80 -50.47 17.74
CA ILE A 735 -21.59 -49.65 17.92
C ILE A 735 -21.30 -48.88 16.62
N GLY A 736 -21.04 -47.58 16.73
CA GLY A 736 -20.85 -46.68 15.59
C GLY A 736 -22.14 -46.08 15.01
N GLN A 737 -23.32 -46.42 15.55
CA GLN A 737 -24.59 -45.85 15.12
C GLN A 737 -24.76 -44.40 15.61
N GLU A 738 -25.12 -43.49 14.71
CA GLU A 738 -25.60 -42.15 15.05
C GLU A 738 -27.04 -42.19 15.55
N LEU A 739 -27.31 -41.51 16.66
CA LEU A 739 -28.63 -41.39 17.28
C LEU A 739 -28.91 -39.92 17.63
N THR A 740 -30.18 -39.55 17.58
CA THR A 740 -30.70 -38.27 18.12
C THR A 740 -31.35 -38.58 19.46
N LEU A 741 -30.94 -37.90 20.53
CA LEU A 741 -31.23 -38.26 21.93
C LEU A 741 -31.51 -37.00 22.76
N MET A 742 -32.44 -37.10 23.70
CA MET A 742 -32.72 -36.02 24.66
C MET A 742 -31.94 -36.24 25.96
N CYS A 743 -31.38 -35.18 26.54
CA CYS A 743 -30.83 -35.20 27.89
C CYS A 743 -31.96 -35.17 28.93
N ILE A 744 -32.07 -36.19 29.78
CA ILE A 744 -33.11 -36.29 30.83
C ILE A 744 -32.64 -35.66 32.15
N GLU A 745 -31.36 -35.83 32.47
CA GLU A 745 -30.82 -35.54 33.80
C GLU A 745 -29.30 -35.42 33.72
N GLN A 746 -28.75 -34.36 34.30
CA GLN A 746 -27.31 -34.18 34.51
C GLN A 746 -27.04 -34.17 36.02
N ASN A 747 -26.19 -35.07 36.49
CA ASN A 747 -25.79 -35.12 37.89
C ASN A 747 -24.65 -34.13 38.17
N VAL A 748 -24.57 -33.63 39.41
CA VAL A 748 -23.53 -32.68 39.90
C VAL A 748 -22.09 -33.24 39.79
N ARG A 749 -21.93 -34.51 39.43
CA ARG A 749 -20.64 -35.18 39.17
C ARG A 749 -20.24 -35.24 37.69
N GLY A 750 -21.10 -34.76 36.78
CA GLY A 750 -20.91 -34.80 35.33
C GLY A 750 -21.54 -36.01 34.62
N ASP A 751 -22.15 -36.96 35.35
CA ASP A 751 -22.86 -38.10 34.75
C ASP A 751 -24.16 -37.63 34.06
N VAL A 752 -24.30 -37.86 32.75
CA VAL A 752 -25.49 -37.48 31.95
C VAL A 752 -26.32 -38.70 31.56
N LYS A 753 -27.64 -38.63 31.74
CA LYS A 753 -28.61 -39.63 31.26
C LYS A 753 -29.27 -39.17 29.97
N LEU A 754 -29.32 -40.07 28.99
CA LEU A 754 -29.89 -39.82 27.65
C LEU A 754 -31.13 -40.71 27.41
N SER A 755 -32.09 -40.22 26.62
CA SER A 755 -33.26 -40.96 26.15
C SER A 755 -33.44 -40.86 24.64
N LEU A 756 -33.70 -42.01 24.00
CA LEU A 756 -34.16 -42.13 22.61
C LEU A 756 -35.70 -42.13 22.57
N LYS A 757 -36.31 -42.76 23.57
CA LYS A 757 -37.77 -42.83 23.81
C LYS A 757 -38.41 -41.44 23.94
N ALA A 758 -37.75 -40.47 24.57
CA ALA A 758 -38.24 -39.09 24.65
C ALA A 758 -38.34 -38.36 23.29
N THR A 759 -37.66 -38.88 22.25
CA THR A 759 -37.72 -38.36 20.88
C THR A 759 -38.60 -39.18 19.93
N LEU A 760 -39.26 -40.24 20.42
CA LEU A 760 -40.20 -41.05 19.63
C LEU A 760 -41.65 -40.57 19.84
N PRO A 761 -42.52 -40.66 18.82
CA PRO A 761 -43.94 -40.32 18.97
C PRO A 761 -44.63 -41.34 19.89
N LYS A 762 -45.38 -40.84 20.88
CA LYS A 762 -46.16 -41.69 21.79
C LYS A 762 -47.22 -42.48 21.02
N PRO A 763 -47.36 -43.80 21.23
CA PRO A 763 -48.52 -44.55 20.77
C PRO A 763 -49.76 -44.13 21.58
N GLU A 764 -50.88 -43.87 20.90
CA GLU A 764 -52.16 -43.54 21.55
C GLU A 764 -52.81 -44.79 22.15
N SER A 765 -53.09 -44.77 23.46
CA SER A 765 -53.81 -45.83 24.16
C SER A 765 -55.32 -45.62 24.09
N ALA A 766 -56.03 -46.45 23.32
CA ALA A 766 -57.47 -46.36 23.15
C ALA A 766 -58.25 -46.51 24.49
N THR A 767 -59.38 -45.81 24.60
CA THR A 767 -60.42 -46.03 25.62
C THR A 767 -61.79 -46.00 24.93
N VAL A 768 -62.74 -46.80 25.39
CA VAL A 768 -63.86 -47.30 24.55
C VAL A 768 -65.24 -47.01 25.18
N ASN A 769 -66.20 -46.67 24.31
CA ASN A 769 -67.66 -46.66 24.49
C ASN A 769 -68.34 -45.62 25.40
N SER A 770 -68.75 -44.52 24.74
CA SER A 770 -70.15 -44.15 24.47
C SER A 770 -71.19 -44.01 25.60
N THR A 771 -71.84 -42.85 25.60
CA THR A 771 -73.31 -42.74 25.59
C THR A 771 -73.71 -41.52 24.77
N VAL A 772 -74.96 -41.44 24.29
CA VAL A 772 -75.46 -40.42 23.36
C VAL A 772 -76.80 -39.90 23.88
N GLU A 773 -77.02 -38.58 23.89
CA GLU A 773 -78.34 -37.97 23.68
C GLU A 773 -78.25 -36.44 23.44
N ASP A 774 -79.40 -35.81 23.27
CA ASP A 774 -79.79 -34.94 22.15
C ASP A 774 -79.38 -33.43 22.13
N SER A 775 -79.80 -32.84 21.02
CA SER A 775 -79.62 -31.52 20.40
C SER A 775 -80.16 -30.23 21.08
N ALA A 776 -79.67 -29.09 20.53
CA ALA A 776 -80.41 -27.88 20.15
C ALA A 776 -80.58 -26.62 21.08
N SER A 777 -79.83 -25.57 20.70
CA SER A 777 -80.37 -24.23 20.32
C SER A 777 -80.52 -23.12 21.41
N PRO A 778 -80.99 -21.87 21.12
CA PRO A 778 -80.05 -20.70 21.13
C PRO A 778 -80.60 -19.39 21.78
N ASN A 779 -79.84 -18.28 21.72
CA ASN A 779 -80.29 -16.98 21.13
C ASN A 779 -79.29 -15.80 21.29
N LYS A 780 -79.44 -14.77 20.43
CA LYS A 780 -78.94 -13.38 20.60
C LYS A 780 -80.03 -12.49 21.26
N PRO A 781 -79.73 -11.26 21.71
CA PRO A 781 -79.82 -10.08 20.81
C PRO A 781 -78.69 -9.03 21.11
N THR A 782 -78.53 -7.87 20.45
CA THR A 782 -79.31 -7.16 19.41
C THR A 782 -78.37 -6.40 18.46
N THR A 783 -78.93 -5.75 17.43
CA THR A 783 -78.31 -4.84 16.44
C THR A 783 -78.10 -3.41 17.03
N ASP A 784 -77.52 -2.38 16.39
CA ASP A 784 -77.60 -1.94 14.97
C ASP A 784 -76.36 -1.18 14.41
N VAL A 785 -76.47 -0.75 13.15
CA VAL A 785 -75.37 -0.47 12.18
C VAL A 785 -75.24 1.02 11.79
N LEU A 786 -74.02 1.53 11.54
CA LEU A 786 -73.70 2.34 10.32
C LEU A 786 -72.19 2.63 10.06
N ALA A 787 -71.81 2.55 8.77
CA ALA A 787 -70.84 3.40 8.02
C ALA A 787 -69.32 3.54 8.40
N SER A 788 -68.50 2.70 7.75
CA SER A 788 -67.35 3.05 6.85
C SER A 788 -66.23 4.05 7.22
N GLU A 789 -64.99 3.52 7.22
CA GLU A 789 -63.72 4.00 6.63
C GLU A 789 -63.10 5.39 6.98
N GLY A 790 -61.82 5.40 7.38
CA GLY A 790 -60.95 6.60 7.29
C GLY A 790 -59.66 6.62 8.13
N GLY A 791 -58.50 6.27 7.53
CA GLY A 791 -57.21 6.95 7.71
C GLY A 791 -56.37 6.84 9.02
N LEU A 792 -55.30 6.02 8.97
CA LEU A 792 -53.89 6.29 9.36
C LEU A 792 -53.47 6.86 10.74
N THR A 793 -52.41 6.24 11.31
CA THR A 793 -51.37 6.81 12.24
C THR A 793 -51.83 7.31 13.64
N GLU A 794 -51.12 7.15 14.77
CA GLU A 794 -49.68 7.03 15.09
C GLU A 794 -49.35 6.03 16.25
N ASN A 795 -48.08 5.99 16.68
CA ASN A 795 -47.52 5.34 17.89
C ASN A 795 -47.58 6.30 19.12
N PRO A 796 -47.06 5.97 20.33
CA PRO A 796 -46.79 4.68 21.00
C PRO A 796 -47.42 4.60 22.41
N GLU A 797 -47.08 3.55 23.17
CA GLU A 797 -46.61 3.56 24.59
C GLU A 797 -47.11 2.33 25.36
N ASN A 798 -46.19 1.66 26.06
CA ASN A 798 -46.53 0.56 26.97
C ASN A 798 -45.49 0.53 28.11
N ALA A 799 -45.89 1.01 29.29
CA ALA A 799 -44.98 1.20 30.42
C ALA A 799 -44.74 -0.12 31.17
N ASN A 800 -43.48 -0.55 31.24
CA ASN A 800 -43.10 -1.80 31.91
C ASN A 800 -42.55 -1.51 33.33
N ALA A 801 -43.05 -2.24 34.33
CA ALA A 801 -42.67 -2.03 35.73
C ALA A 801 -41.36 -2.75 36.10
N LYS A 802 -40.60 -2.17 37.04
CA LYS A 802 -39.37 -2.75 37.60
C LYS A 802 -39.67 -3.79 38.68
N LEU A 803 -38.66 -4.62 38.98
CA LEU A 803 -38.11 -5.06 40.28
C LEU A 803 -37.35 -6.40 40.04
N GLU A 804 -36.27 -6.79 40.71
CA GLU A 804 -35.23 -6.10 41.51
C GLU A 804 -34.17 -7.16 41.87
N GLU A 805 -32.85 -6.88 41.87
CA GLU A 805 -31.89 -7.62 42.71
C GLU A 805 -30.50 -6.92 42.82
N SER A 806 -29.56 -7.53 43.55
CA SER A 806 -28.63 -6.79 44.43
C SER A 806 -27.13 -7.15 44.36
N SER A 807 -26.34 -6.21 44.90
CA SER A 807 -24.88 -6.09 45.03
C SER A 807 -24.04 -7.33 45.42
N VAL A 808 -22.86 -7.46 44.80
CA VAL A 808 -21.65 -8.15 45.35
C VAL A 808 -20.37 -7.30 45.05
N SER A 809 -19.30 -7.57 45.79
CA SER A 809 -18.07 -6.78 46.05
C SER A 809 -17.10 -6.46 44.91
N GLU A 810 -16.23 -5.49 45.19
CA GLU A 810 -15.01 -5.10 44.44
C GLU A 810 -13.92 -6.19 44.40
N ASP A 811 -13.11 -6.24 43.34
CA ASP A 811 -11.64 -6.20 43.46
C ASP A 811 -10.93 -5.90 42.11
N TYR A 812 -9.82 -5.14 42.17
CA TYR A 812 -8.81 -4.81 41.14
C TYR A 812 -9.20 -4.70 39.64
N LEU A 813 -9.20 -3.45 39.13
CA LEU A 813 -9.05 -3.13 37.70
C LEU A 813 -8.00 -2.04 37.45
N SER A 814 -7.21 -2.19 36.39
CA SER A 814 -6.30 -1.16 35.86
C SER A 814 -7.09 -0.03 35.16
N PRO A 815 -6.61 1.23 35.15
CA PRO A 815 -7.40 2.37 34.72
C PRO A 815 -7.77 2.32 33.23
N SER A 816 -9.08 2.29 32.97
CA SER A 816 -9.65 2.54 31.65
C SER A 816 -9.60 4.04 31.33
N VAL A 817 -8.98 4.38 30.19
CA VAL A 817 -8.95 5.77 29.71
C VAL A 817 -10.31 6.12 29.10
N LEU A 818 -11.10 6.89 29.84
CA LEU A 818 -12.36 7.43 29.34
C LEU A 818 -12.07 8.64 28.44
N ILE A 819 -12.11 8.44 27.12
CA ILE A 819 -12.03 9.54 26.15
C ILE A 819 -13.37 10.28 26.17
N ARG A 820 -13.39 11.43 26.86
CA ARG A 820 -14.51 12.38 26.85
C ARG A 820 -14.54 13.17 25.54
N SER A 821 -15.71 13.67 25.18
CA SER A 821 -15.88 14.64 24.10
C SER A 821 -15.37 16.03 24.51
N VAL A 822 -15.07 16.88 23.52
CA VAL A 822 -14.62 18.26 23.78
C VAL A 822 -15.78 19.09 24.37
N GLU A 823 -17.00 18.77 23.96
CA GLU A 823 -18.26 19.32 24.43
C GLU A 823 -18.48 19.06 25.94
N GLU A 824 -18.18 17.85 26.43
CA GLU A 824 -18.26 17.52 27.86
C GLU A 824 -17.25 18.29 28.71
N CYS A 825 -16.02 18.47 28.22
CA CYS A 825 -15.00 19.26 28.94
C CYS A 825 -15.40 20.73 29.06
N ASN A 826 -15.95 21.32 28.00
CA ASN A 826 -16.42 22.72 27.98
C ASN A 826 -17.62 22.97 28.92
N ALA A 827 -18.38 21.92 29.28
CA ALA A 827 -19.49 22.02 30.23
C ALA A 827 -19.03 22.08 31.71
N GLU A 828 -17.94 21.41 32.07
CA GLU A 828 -17.44 21.42 33.46
C GLU A 828 -16.71 22.74 33.82
N GLU A 829 -15.96 23.36 32.90
CA GLU A 829 -15.29 24.65 33.19
C GLU A 829 -16.29 25.77 33.53
N ASN A 830 -17.42 25.83 32.81
CA ASN A 830 -18.48 26.82 33.04
C ASN A 830 -19.23 26.64 34.37
N SER A 831 -19.11 25.48 35.02
CA SER A 831 -19.73 25.21 36.34
C SER A 831 -18.73 25.22 37.50
N ALA A 832 -17.44 24.97 37.25
CA ALA A 832 -16.38 25.05 38.25
C ALA A 832 -16.06 26.48 38.71
N GLY A 833 -16.25 27.49 37.84
CA GLY A 833 -15.84 28.88 38.08
C GLY A 833 -16.49 29.60 39.27
N LEU A 834 -17.52 29.03 39.90
CA LEU A 834 -18.32 29.71 40.94
C LEU A 834 -18.05 29.24 42.39
N ARG A 835 -17.01 28.43 42.66
CA ARG A 835 -16.77 27.84 44.00
C ARG A 835 -15.31 27.80 44.49
N SER A 836 -14.55 28.90 44.46
CA SER A 836 -13.24 28.96 45.14
C SER A 836 -12.76 30.33 45.69
N PHE A 837 -13.56 31.39 45.70
CA PHE A 837 -13.17 32.70 46.25
C PHE A 837 -13.48 32.87 47.76
N THR A 838 -12.75 32.19 48.66
CA THR A 838 -12.60 32.61 50.09
C THR A 838 -11.45 31.89 50.82
N LYS A 839 -10.19 32.36 50.68
CA LYS A 839 -9.09 32.41 51.69
C LYS A 839 -7.70 32.43 51.04
N ALA A 840 -7.07 33.61 50.93
CA ALA A 840 -5.61 33.74 50.76
C ALA A 840 -5.00 35.10 51.20
N GLU A 841 -5.79 36.08 51.65
CA GLU A 841 -5.23 37.36 52.10
C GLU A 841 -4.65 37.30 53.52
N LYS A 842 -3.31 37.17 53.63
CA LYS A 842 -2.46 37.81 54.67
C LYS A 842 -0.97 37.51 54.52
N SER A 843 -0.29 38.19 53.57
CA SER A 843 1.17 38.43 53.66
C SER A 843 1.65 39.60 52.77
N ALA A 844 0.98 40.75 52.82
CA ALA A 844 1.45 41.95 52.13
C ALA A 844 2.44 42.76 53.00
N LYS A 845 3.73 42.73 52.64
CA LYS A 845 4.74 43.78 52.95
C LYS A 845 6.12 43.46 52.34
N ASN A 846 6.48 44.15 51.26
CA ASN A 846 7.61 45.11 51.25
C ASN A 846 7.92 45.65 49.83
N TYR A 847 8.42 46.89 49.80
CA TYR A 847 9.03 47.62 48.66
C TYR A 847 8.25 47.82 47.35
N SER A 848 7.54 48.94 47.29
CA SER A 848 7.51 49.82 46.10
C SER A 848 8.78 50.69 46.03
N GLY A 849 9.27 51.11 44.85
CA GLY A 849 10.52 51.88 44.81
C GLY A 849 11.06 52.45 43.48
N VAL A 850 10.28 53.26 42.74
CA VAL A 850 10.74 54.35 41.85
C VAL A 850 11.71 54.04 40.67
N ALA A 851 11.34 54.47 39.46
CA ALA A 851 12.24 54.57 38.31
C ALA A 851 12.91 55.96 38.19
N LYS A 852 14.23 56.03 37.93
CA LYS A 852 14.91 57.24 37.39
C LYS A 852 16.37 57.01 36.95
N VAL A 853 16.91 58.02 36.25
CA VAL A 853 18.31 58.27 35.84
C VAL A 853 18.74 57.64 34.50
N LEU A 854 19.57 58.42 33.78
CA LEU A 854 20.02 58.25 32.39
C LEU A 854 21.56 58.09 32.31
N SER A 855 22.04 57.87 31.10
CA SER A 855 23.36 58.26 30.54
C SER A 855 24.65 57.58 31.01
N ASN A 856 25.31 56.92 30.04
CA ASN A 856 26.74 56.96 29.71
C ASN A 856 26.91 56.30 28.32
N ILE A 857 26.76 57.04 27.20
CA ILE A 857 27.74 57.90 26.51
C ILE A 857 28.84 57.08 25.78
N GLY A 858 28.87 57.14 24.44
CA GLY A 858 29.80 56.36 23.60
C GLY A 858 29.90 56.69 22.09
N ILE A 859 29.30 57.82 21.65
CA ILE A 859 29.58 58.63 20.44
C ILE A 859 30.38 58.00 19.26
N SER A 860 29.75 57.87 18.08
CA SER A 860 30.27 58.49 16.83
C SER A 860 29.19 58.69 15.75
N SER A 861 29.52 59.44 14.70
CA SER A 861 28.61 60.08 13.73
C SER A 861 28.81 59.54 12.28
N ARG A 862 28.10 59.91 11.18
CA ARG A 862 27.34 61.15 10.84
C ARG A 862 26.56 61.00 9.50
N LYS A 863 25.32 61.55 9.41
CA LYS A 863 24.61 62.03 8.17
C LYS A 863 24.22 60.96 7.10
N LYS A 864 23.22 61.17 6.22
CA LYS A 864 22.42 62.37 5.84
C LYS A 864 20.98 61.98 5.37
N VAL A 865 20.00 62.88 5.52
CA VAL A 865 18.62 62.83 4.95
C VAL A 865 18.41 64.06 4.02
N PRO A 866 17.36 64.15 3.14
CA PRO A 866 15.96 64.48 3.50
C PRO A 866 14.89 63.67 2.70
N GLY A 867 13.56 63.76 2.90
CA GLY A 867 12.68 64.49 3.83
C GLY A 867 11.28 63.82 3.89
N MET A 868 10.46 63.94 4.95
CA MET A 868 9.40 64.98 5.18
C MET A 868 8.32 65.04 4.07
N SER A 869 6.99 65.08 4.34
CA SER A 869 6.15 65.02 5.57
C SER A 869 4.65 65.02 5.15
N SER A 870 3.57 64.71 5.88
CA SER A 870 3.22 63.94 7.12
C SER A 870 1.66 63.70 7.06
N VAL A 871 0.70 63.76 8.03
CA VAL A 871 0.56 64.10 9.48
C VAL A 871 -0.87 63.74 10.00
N ILE A 872 -1.07 63.31 11.28
CA ILE A 872 -2.33 63.41 12.13
C ILE A 872 -3.62 62.64 11.65
N GLN A 873 -4.53 62.01 12.45
CA GLN A 873 -4.76 61.84 13.92
C GLN A 873 -5.72 60.64 14.24
N LYS A 874 -5.71 60.14 15.52
CA LYS A 874 -6.84 59.58 16.35
C LYS A 874 -7.69 58.37 15.85
N GLN A 875 -7.77 57.27 16.64
CA GLN A 875 -8.77 56.87 17.68
C GLN A 875 -10.15 56.40 17.15
N VAL A 876 -10.92 55.50 17.80
CA VAL A 876 -10.68 54.36 18.75
C VAL A 876 -12.05 53.65 19.01
N GLU A 877 -12.06 52.37 19.46
CA GLU A 877 -13.25 51.65 20.03
C GLU A 877 -14.50 51.46 19.11
N GLU A 878 -15.51 50.63 19.42
CA GLU A 878 -15.55 49.22 19.89
C GLU A 878 -16.98 48.63 19.67
N HIS A 879 -17.22 47.37 20.09
CA HIS A 879 -18.51 46.64 20.15
C HIS A 879 -19.16 46.24 18.80
N GLY A 880 -19.98 45.20 18.70
CA GLY A 880 -20.35 44.15 19.67
C GLY A 880 -21.86 44.04 19.96
N SER A 881 -22.39 42.81 20.06
CA SER A 881 -23.81 42.45 20.37
C SER A 881 -24.89 42.83 19.33
N SER A 882 -26.06 42.17 19.23
CA SER A 882 -26.46 40.79 19.58
C SER A 882 -27.92 40.48 19.17
N CYS A 883 -28.19 39.22 18.78
CA CYS A 883 -29.41 38.42 19.02
C CYS A 883 -30.80 38.73 18.40
N GLU A 884 -31.53 37.61 18.24
CA GLU A 884 -32.99 37.37 18.38
C GLU A 884 -34.02 37.69 17.27
N ASN A 885 -34.36 36.61 16.54
CA ASN A 885 -35.70 36.08 16.21
C ASN A 885 -36.97 36.95 16.26
N GLU A 886 -37.81 36.82 15.22
CA GLU A 886 -39.25 36.58 15.40
C GLU A 886 -39.87 35.75 14.24
N HIS A 887 -41.05 35.14 14.46
CA HIS A 887 -41.74 34.26 13.50
C HIS A 887 -42.87 34.97 12.72
N LYS A 888 -43.16 34.54 11.47
CA LYS A 888 -44.44 33.88 11.07
C LYS A 888 -44.59 33.61 9.56
N ASN A 889 -45.37 32.58 9.23
CA ASN A 889 -45.82 32.24 7.87
C ASN A 889 -47.13 32.98 7.51
N VAL A 890 -47.36 33.20 6.21
CA VAL A 890 -48.70 33.24 5.57
C VAL A 890 -48.57 32.65 4.15
N ASP A 891 -49.58 31.91 3.70
CA ASP A 891 -49.60 31.10 2.47
C ASP A 891 -50.31 31.78 1.25
N THR A 892 -50.39 31.01 0.14
CA THR A 892 -51.45 30.94 -0.90
C THR A 892 -51.31 31.62 -2.29
N GLN A 893 -51.23 30.74 -3.31
CA GLN A 893 -52.13 30.61 -4.49
C GLN A 893 -52.13 31.60 -5.68
N SER A 894 -51.43 31.17 -6.74
CA SER A 894 -51.95 30.85 -8.10
C SER A 894 -52.70 31.86 -9.02
N HIS A 895 -52.08 32.06 -10.20
CA HIS A 895 -52.65 32.09 -11.57
C HIS A 895 -53.52 33.26 -12.10
N THR A 896 -53.20 33.63 -13.36
CA THR A 896 -54.01 34.36 -14.38
C THR A 896 -54.37 35.83 -14.07
N ASP A 897 -54.59 36.73 -15.05
CA ASP A 897 -54.77 36.53 -16.50
C ASP A 897 -54.14 37.67 -17.37
N CYS A 898 -54.31 37.60 -18.69
CA CYS A 898 -53.64 38.43 -19.72
C CYS A 898 -54.34 39.75 -20.06
N ASN A 899 -53.64 40.67 -20.75
CA ASN A 899 -54.25 41.53 -21.79
C ASN A 899 -53.23 42.25 -22.71
N GLY A 900 -53.47 42.17 -24.03
CA GLY A 900 -52.88 42.98 -25.11
C GLY A 900 -51.50 42.57 -25.69
N GLU A 901 -51.10 43.01 -26.90
CA GLU A 901 -51.93 43.57 -27.99
C GLU A 901 -51.25 43.51 -29.40
N GLU A 902 -52.03 43.93 -30.40
CA GLU A 902 -51.85 44.21 -31.84
C GLU A 902 -50.51 44.06 -32.63
N LYS A 903 -50.64 43.31 -33.76
CA LYS A 903 -50.18 43.60 -35.16
C LYS A 903 -48.67 43.58 -35.50
N THR A 904 -48.18 42.95 -36.59
CA THR A 904 -48.77 42.14 -37.70
C THR A 904 -47.85 40.91 -37.97
N ALA A 905 -48.34 39.67 -37.93
CA ALA A 905 -49.00 38.91 -39.01
C ALA A 905 -48.14 38.63 -40.28
N GLY A 906 -47.97 37.39 -40.75
CA GLY A 906 -48.35 36.09 -40.15
C GLY A 906 -48.26 34.87 -41.09
N LEU A 907 -48.61 33.69 -40.54
CA LEU A 907 -48.89 32.37 -41.19
C LEU A 907 -47.65 31.49 -41.59
N SER A 908 -47.63 30.17 -41.34
CA SER A 908 -48.55 29.30 -40.56
C SER A 908 -47.96 27.92 -40.17
N SER A 909 -48.54 27.30 -39.14
CA SER A 909 -48.57 25.87 -38.72
C SER A 909 -48.14 24.79 -39.73
N SER A 910 -47.38 23.72 -39.40
CA SER A 910 -47.49 22.68 -38.33
C SER A 910 -48.39 21.46 -38.66
N LEU A 911 -47.99 20.29 -38.13
CA LEU A 911 -48.69 18.99 -37.97
C LEU A 911 -48.59 17.87 -39.07
N LYS A 912 -47.93 16.78 -38.65
CA LYS A 912 -48.26 15.32 -38.75
C LYS A 912 -48.62 14.62 -40.08
N ALA A 913 -47.92 13.47 -40.28
CA ALA A 913 -48.31 12.24 -41.00
C ALA A 913 -48.54 12.35 -42.53
N GLU A 914 -47.99 11.49 -43.42
CA GLU A 914 -47.97 10.02 -43.44
C GLU A 914 -46.93 9.42 -44.44
N ASN A 915 -46.77 8.09 -44.40
CA ASN A 915 -46.55 7.15 -45.51
C ASN A 915 -45.55 7.44 -46.68
N SER A 916 -44.44 6.68 -46.62
CA SER A 916 -44.13 5.58 -47.56
C SER A 916 -43.68 5.82 -49.03
N ILE A 917 -42.53 5.18 -49.34
CA ILE A 917 -42.28 4.26 -50.48
C ILE A 917 -41.69 4.78 -51.85
N LYS A 918 -40.50 4.20 -52.16
CA LYS A 918 -39.88 3.87 -53.48
C LYS A 918 -39.22 4.92 -54.42
N LYS A 919 -37.88 4.86 -54.40
CA LYS A 919 -36.95 4.50 -55.52
C LYS A 919 -36.76 5.39 -56.77
N SER A 920 -35.47 5.51 -57.16
CA SER A 920 -34.93 5.62 -58.54
C SER A 920 -35.06 6.98 -59.28
N SER A 921 -34.16 7.39 -60.19
CA SER A 921 -32.88 6.77 -60.64
C SER A 921 -31.94 7.67 -61.50
N ARG A 922 -30.65 7.77 -61.11
CA ARG A 922 -29.44 7.36 -61.88
C ARG A 922 -28.93 8.20 -63.10
N ILE A 923 -27.66 7.92 -63.44
CA ILE A 923 -26.87 8.03 -64.72
C ILE A 923 -26.08 9.32 -65.08
N THR A 924 -24.85 9.10 -65.60
CA THR A 924 -23.92 9.96 -66.40
C THR A 924 -22.95 10.87 -65.62
N LYS A 925 -21.67 11.09 -66.00
CA LYS A 925 -20.71 10.66 -67.09
C LYS A 925 -19.26 11.09 -66.62
N SER A 926 -18.08 10.70 -67.16
CA SER A 926 -17.61 9.60 -68.03
C SER A 926 -16.07 9.67 -68.31
N LEU A 927 -15.41 8.50 -68.54
CA LEU A 927 -14.05 8.30 -69.14
C LEU A 927 -12.82 8.79 -68.32
N SER A 928 -11.58 8.28 -68.45
CA SER A 928 -10.95 7.03 -69.00
C SER A 928 -9.42 7.10 -68.70
N SER A 929 -8.48 6.16 -68.88
CA SER A 929 -8.31 4.72 -69.27
C SER A 929 -6.80 4.40 -69.11
N SER A 930 -6.22 3.20 -68.99
CA SER A 930 -6.63 1.77 -68.88
C SER A 930 -5.39 1.00 -68.35
N GLY A 931 -5.36 -0.28 -67.93
CA GLY A 931 -6.10 -1.48 -68.33
C GLY A 931 -5.40 -2.17 -69.52
N LYS A 932 -4.91 -3.42 -69.42
CA LYS A 932 -5.45 -4.65 -68.79
C LYS A 932 -4.39 -5.23 -67.79
N SER A 933 -4.21 -6.53 -67.46
CA SER A 933 -4.77 -7.84 -67.86
C SER A 933 -4.35 -8.90 -66.79
N SER A 934 -5.04 -10.02 -66.53
CA SER A 934 -6.44 -10.40 -66.78
C SER A 934 -6.87 -11.69 -66.04
N ARG A 935 -8.08 -11.66 -65.44
CA ARG A 935 -9.00 -12.80 -65.18
C ARG A 935 -8.57 -13.83 -64.09
N LYS A 936 -9.47 -14.54 -63.39
CA LYS A 936 -10.93 -14.77 -63.63
C LYS A 936 -11.71 -15.11 -62.32
N LYS A 937 -12.86 -14.44 -62.10
CA LYS A 937 -14.09 -14.83 -61.34
C LYS A 937 -14.00 -15.50 -59.95
N GLY A 938 -14.75 -14.97 -58.97
CA GLY A 938 -15.08 -15.65 -57.70
C GLY A 938 -15.99 -14.85 -56.74
N THR A 939 -17.30 -14.82 -56.98
CA THR A 939 -18.38 -14.26 -56.11
C THR A 939 -18.98 -15.35 -55.21
N ALA A 940 -19.62 -15.11 -54.06
CA ALA A 940 -19.79 -13.92 -53.20
C ALA A 940 -20.53 -14.32 -51.88
N ALA A 941 -20.75 -13.34 -50.99
CA ALA A 941 -21.86 -13.23 -50.04
C ALA A 941 -21.94 -14.11 -48.76
N SER A 942 -22.34 -13.41 -47.71
CA SER A 942 -22.52 -13.74 -46.30
C SER A 942 -23.92 -14.24 -45.90
N SER A 943 -23.98 -15.18 -44.95
CA SER A 943 -24.98 -15.32 -43.84
C SER A 943 -24.63 -16.60 -43.04
N ASN A 944 -24.54 -16.69 -41.70
CA ASN A 944 -25.31 -16.17 -40.55
C ASN A 944 -26.54 -17.04 -40.17
N ILE A 945 -26.83 -17.16 -38.86
CA ILE A 945 -28.03 -17.74 -38.18
C ILE A 945 -27.95 -19.19 -37.58
N GLN A 946 -27.75 -19.23 -36.25
CA GLN A 946 -28.49 -19.94 -35.16
C GLN A 946 -28.65 -21.49 -35.00
N ASN A 947 -28.32 -21.93 -33.77
CA ASN A 947 -28.98 -22.94 -32.89
C ASN A 947 -28.99 -24.44 -33.33
N GLU A 948 -29.27 -25.48 -32.50
CA GLU A 948 -29.94 -25.62 -31.18
C GLU A 948 -29.18 -26.55 -30.17
N THR A 949 -29.85 -26.91 -29.06
CA THR A 949 -29.52 -27.87 -27.97
C THR A 949 -29.38 -29.35 -28.46
N GLU A 950 -29.09 -30.41 -27.68
CA GLU A 950 -29.27 -30.69 -26.23
C GLU A 950 -28.33 -31.81 -25.70
N GLU A 951 -27.92 -31.67 -24.43
CA GLU A 951 -27.80 -32.63 -23.31
C GLU A 951 -27.47 -34.16 -23.40
N ARG A 952 -26.67 -34.60 -22.39
CA ARG A 952 -26.72 -35.88 -21.61
C ARG A 952 -26.33 -37.23 -22.28
N GLU A 953 -25.94 -38.30 -21.56
CA GLU A 953 -25.67 -38.52 -20.11
C GLU A 953 -24.54 -39.56 -19.85
N SER A 954 -24.23 -39.81 -18.56
CA SER A 954 -23.26 -40.79 -18.02
C SER A 954 -23.81 -42.26 -17.99
N THR A 955 -23.09 -43.34 -17.61
CA THR A 955 -22.53 -43.69 -16.28
C THR A 955 -21.67 -44.99 -16.27
N SER A 956 -20.95 -45.24 -15.15
CA SER A 956 -20.71 -46.57 -14.49
C SER A 956 -19.86 -47.67 -15.19
N GLU A 957 -19.08 -48.56 -14.53
CA GLU A 957 -18.61 -48.67 -13.12
C GLU A 957 -17.37 -49.64 -12.97
N ASN A 958 -16.94 -49.87 -11.71
CA ASN A 958 -15.88 -50.78 -11.20
C ASN A 958 -16.20 -52.30 -11.34
N GLU A 959 -15.35 -53.32 -11.08
CA GLU A 959 -13.92 -53.42 -10.64
C GLU A 959 -13.20 -54.64 -11.36
N GLN A 960 -12.37 -55.59 -10.85
CA GLN A 960 -11.82 -55.98 -9.52
C GLN A 960 -10.36 -56.56 -9.59
N LYS A 961 -10.12 -57.82 -9.18
CA LYS A 961 -8.80 -58.47 -8.95
C LYS A 961 -8.86 -59.99 -9.12
N VAL A 962 -7.70 -60.66 -9.35
CA VAL A 962 -7.12 -61.76 -8.51
C VAL A 962 -5.86 -62.44 -9.16
N VAL A 963 -4.73 -62.37 -8.44
CA VAL A 963 -3.60 -63.34 -8.23
C VAL A 963 -2.90 -64.11 -9.38
N ASP A 964 -1.55 -63.94 -9.46
CA ASP A 964 -0.38 -64.85 -9.72
C ASP A 964 -0.53 -66.19 -10.52
N VAL A 965 0.47 -66.71 -11.26
CA VAL A 965 1.90 -66.99 -10.92
C VAL A 965 2.85 -66.91 -12.16
N ASN A 966 4.16 -66.76 -11.92
CA ASN A 966 5.26 -66.58 -12.88
C ASN A 966 5.52 -67.72 -13.89
N ASP A 967 6.11 -67.39 -15.05
CA ASP A 967 7.50 -67.83 -15.36
C ASP A 967 8.24 -66.84 -16.31
N THR A 968 9.52 -67.07 -16.60
CA THR A 968 10.49 -66.14 -17.25
C THR A 968 11.27 -66.83 -18.41
N PRO A 969 11.94 -66.12 -19.38
CA PRO A 969 12.67 -64.85 -19.18
C PRO A 969 12.76 -63.79 -20.32
N LYS A 970 12.76 -62.52 -19.87
CA LYS A 970 13.60 -61.38 -20.31
C LYS A 970 13.55 -60.93 -21.78
N ALA A 971 12.72 -59.91 -22.03
CA ALA A 971 13.08 -58.77 -22.89
C ALA A 971 13.44 -57.53 -22.02
N SER A 972 14.07 -56.52 -22.60
CA SER A 972 14.31 -55.22 -21.95
C SER A 972 14.40 -54.09 -22.98
N GLY A 973 13.77 -52.93 -22.81
CA GLY A 973 12.86 -52.52 -21.72
C GLY A 973 12.79 -50.99 -21.65
N SER A 974 11.58 -50.43 -21.60
CA SER A 974 11.40 -48.97 -21.56
C SER A 974 12.01 -48.35 -20.29
N LYS A 975 12.86 -47.33 -20.45
CA LYS A 975 13.49 -46.60 -19.32
C LYS A 975 12.47 -45.64 -18.71
N SER A 976 12.17 -45.79 -17.42
CA SER A 976 11.42 -44.78 -16.65
C SER A 976 12.35 -43.70 -16.07
N VAL A 977 11.75 -42.61 -15.57
CA VAL A 977 12.35 -41.31 -15.21
C VAL A 977 13.62 -41.35 -14.33
N LYS A 978 13.88 -42.46 -13.62
CA LYS A 978 14.99 -42.57 -12.65
C LYS A 978 16.33 -43.07 -13.23
N MET A 979 16.45 -43.26 -14.55
CA MET A 979 17.67 -43.83 -15.17
C MET A 979 18.27 -43.03 -16.35
N LEU A 980 17.77 -41.83 -16.65
CA LEU A 980 18.44 -40.93 -17.60
C LEU A 980 19.71 -40.32 -17.00
N LYS A 981 20.82 -40.36 -17.74
CA LYS A 981 22.10 -39.75 -17.37
C LYS A 981 22.54 -38.69 -18.38
N ILE A 982 23.46 -37.81 -17.97
CA ILE A 982 24.18 -36.95 -18.89
C ILE A 982 25.03 -37.84 -19.82
N GLY A 983 24.99 -37.60 -21.12
CA GLY A 983 25.59 -38.43 -22.17
C GLY A 983 24.74 -39.62 -22.65
N ASP A 984 23.54 -39.87 -22.07
CA ASP A 984 22.62 -40.84 -22.65
C ASP A 984 22.10 -40.32 -24.02
N ARG A 985 22.23 -41.16 -25.06
CA ARG A 985 21.64 -40.94 -26.40
C ARG A 985 20.39 -41.78 -26.61
N PHE A 986 19.35 -41.21 -27.19
CA PHE A 986 18.05 -41.85 -27.41
C PHE A 986 17.22 -41.08 -28.45
N THR A 987 16.13 -41.69 -28.92
CA THR A 987 15.13 -41.01 -29.78
C THR A 987 14.08 -40.33 -28.91
N ALA A 988 13.66 -39.12 -29.30
CA ALA A 988 12.62 -38.35 -28.64
C ALA A 988 11.67 -37.71 -29.67
N LYS A 989 10.38 -37.63 -29.35
CA LYS A 989 9.34 -37.11 -30.25
C LYS A 989 9.07 -35.63 -30.00
N VAL A 990 8.90 -34.82 -31.05
CA VAL A 990 8.52 -33.41 -30.89
C VAL A 990 7.08 -33.31 -30.37
N HIS A 991 6.90 -32.95 -29.10
CA HIS A 991 5.59 -32.73 -28.50
C HIS A 991 5.10 -31.29 -28.71
N GLN A 992 5.98 -30.28 -28.60
CA GLN A 992 5.57 -28.88 -28.79
C GLN A 992 6.73 -28.03 -29.30
N ILE A 993 6.45 -27.20 -30.31
CA ILE A 993 7.37 -26.18 -30.83
C ILE A 993 7.10 -24.86 -30.07
N ARG A 994 8.17 -24.15 -29.66
CA ARG A 994 8.09 -22.84 -28.97
C ARG A 994 9.09 -21.86 -29.58
N LEU A 995 8.87 -20.56 -29.37
CA LEU A 995 9.67 -19.44 -29.92
C LEU A 995 11.20 -19.57 -29.80
N HIS A 996 11.71 -20.30 -28.80
CA HIS A 996 13.14 -20.45 -28.51
C HIS A 996 13.60 -21.92 -28.35
N GLY A 997 12.78 -22.90 -28.75
CA GLY A 997 13.15 -24.31 -28.65
C GLY A 997 11.98 -25.29 -28.78
N LEU A 998 12.29 -26.57 -28.58
CA LEU A 998 11.33 -27.68 -28.63
C LEU A 998 11.12 -28.29 -27.24
N VAL A 999 9.87 -28.67 -26.95
CA VAL A 999 9.54 -29.64 -25.91
C VAL A 999 9.45 -31.01 -26.60
N LEU A 1000 10.26 -31.95 -26.13
CA LEU A 1000 10.34 -33.30 -26.67
C LEU A 1000 9.80 -34.31 -25.65
N GLU A 1001 8.98 -35.26 -26.08
CA GLU A 1001 8.61 -36.43 -25.26
C GLU A 1001 9.71 -37.48 -25.38
N LEU A 1002 10.24 -37.92 -24.23
CA LEU A 1002 11.36 -38.87 -24.13
C LEU A 1002 10.88 -40.29 -23.79
N GLY A 1003 9.57 -40.53 -23.90
CA GLY A 1003 8.87 -41.72 -23.43
C GLY A 1003 8.49 -41.68 -21.95
N GLY A 1004 7.50 -42.49 -21.57
CA GLY A 1004 7.10 -42.68 -20.17
C GLY A 1004 6.58 -41.41 -19.47
N GLY A 1005 6.00 -40.46 -20.22
CA GLY A 1005 5.54 -39.16 -19.71
C GLY A 1005 6.66 -38.15 -19.42
N VAL A 1006 7.92 -38.48 -19.70
CA VAL A 1006 9.06 -37.57 -19.50
C VAL A 1006 9.13 -36.57 -20.64
N HIS A 1007 9.25 -35.30 -20.29
CA HIS A 1007 9.47 -34.22 -21.25
C HIS A 1007 10.87 -33.65 -21.07
N GLY A 1008 11.59 -33.44 -22.17
CA GLY A 1008 12.87 -32.73 -22.23
C GLY A 1008 12.77 -31.45 -23.05
N MET A 1009 13.81 -30.63 -22.98
CA MET A 1009 13.88 -29.35 -23.69
C MET A 1009 15.12 -29.28 -24.58
N TYR A 1010 14.93 -29.05 -25.87
CA TYR A 1010 15.96 -28.60 -26.80
C TYR A 1010 15.83 -27.08 -26.99
N ARG A 1011 16.94 -26.35 -27.01
CA ARG A 1011 16.97 -24.90 -27.30
C ARG A 1011 17.52 -24.70 -28.71
N PHE A 1012 16.91 -23.82 -29.50
CA PHE A 1012 17.48 -23.46 -30.80
C PHE A 1012 18.82 -22.75 -30.63
N GLU A 1013 19.86 -23.26 -31.29
CA GLU A 1013 21.13 -22.55 -31.44
C GLU A 1013 20.97 -21.41 -32.46
N GLU A 1014 21.83 -20.39 -32.37
CA GLU A 1014 21.67 -19.15 -33.15
C GLU A 1014 21.62 -19.43 -34.67
N ASN A 1015 22.45 -20.37 -35.15
CA ASN A 1015 22.50 -20.80 -36.56
C ASN A 1015 21.90 -22.20 -36.81
N GLY A 1016 21.22 -22.81 -35.81
CA GLY A 1016 20.70 -24.17 -35.93
C GLY A 1016 19.42 -24.28 -36.78
N LYS A 1017 19.15 -25.48 -37.31
CA LYS A 1017 17.85 -25.82 -37.95
C LYS A 1017 16.71 -25.48 -37.00
N ARG A 1018 15.64 -24.85 -37.52
CA ARG A 1018 14.43 -24.49 -36.74
C ARG A 1018 13.14 -25.11 -37.30
N ASP A 1019 13.21 -25.66 -38.51
CA ASP A 1019 12.08 -26.34 -39.16
C ASP A 1019 11.94 -27.77 -38.59
N PHE A 1020 10.89 -27.98 -37.79
CA PHE A 1020 10.49 -29.26 -37.22
C PHE A 1020 8.96 -29.36 -37.24
N ASN A 1021 8.44 -30.58 -37.24
CA ASN A 1021 7.01 -30.85 -37.13
C ASN A 1021 6.68 -31.50 -35.79
N VAL A 1022 5.49 -31.20 -35.24
CA VAL A 1022 4.97 -31.93 -34.07
C VAL A 1022 4.73 -33.39 -34.49
N GLY A 1023 5.24 -34.33 -33.69
CA GLY A 1023 5.25 -35.77 -34.01
C GLY A 1023 6.52 -36.28 -34.71
N GLU A 1024 7.44 -35.41 -35.13
CA GLU A 1024 8.75 -35.80 -35.70
C GLU A 1024 9.62 -36.52 -34.65
N ASP A 1025 10.29 -37.60 -35.03
CA ASP A 1025 11.23 -38.35 -34.16
C ASP A 1025 12.66 -37.84 -34.38
N LEU A 1026 13.35 -37.49 -33.29
CA LEU A 1026 14.66 -36.85 -33.29
C LEU A 1026 15.66 -37.63 -32.42
N HIS A 1027 16.86 -37.86 -32.93
CA HIS A 1027 17.96 -38.43 -32.15
C HIS A 1027 18.64 -37.33 -31.32
N VAL A 1028 18.69 -37.53 -30.00
CA VAL A 1028 19.15 -36.54 -29.03
C VAL A 1028 20.09 -37.11 -27.98
N GLU A 1029 20.96 -36.24 -27.43
CA GLU A 1029 21.84 -36.53 -26.30
C GLU A 1029 21.48 -35.64 -25.10
N CYS A 1030 21.42 -36.22 -23.90
CA CYS A 1030 21.17 -35.47 -22.67
C CYS A 1030 22.43 -34.73 -22.20
N LEU A 1031 22.45 -33.40 -22.32
CA LEU A 1031 23.61 -32.58 -21.93
C LEU A 1031 23.60 -32.17 -20.46
N SER A 1032 22.43 -31.90 -19.89
CA SER A 1032 22.30 -31.44 -18.50
C SER A 1032 20.86 -31.58 -17.98
N PHE A 1033 20.66 -31.26 -16.70
CA PHE A 1033 19.32 -31.13 -16.12
C PHE A 1033 19.14 -29.70 -15.61
N SER A 1034 17.96 -29.12 -15.87
CA SER A 1034 17.55 -27.84 -15.30
C SER A 1034 17.37 -27.93 -13.77
N ALA A 1035 17.29 -26.78 -13.10
CA ALA A 1035 17.03 -26.70 -11.66
C ALA A 1035 15.68 -27.32 -11.20
N LYS A 1036 14.79 -27.71 -12.13
CA LYS A 1036 13.54 -28.45 -11.87
C LYS A 1036 13.62 -29.94 -12.22
N GLY A 1037 14.82 -30.47 -12.51
CA GLY A 1037 15.02 -31.87 -12.90
C GLY A 1037 14.60 -32.22 -14.34
N ILE A 1038 14.15 -31.23 -15.13
CA ILE A 1038 13.81 -31.43 -16.55
C ILE A 1038 15.12 -31.54 -17.35
N PRO A 1039 15.34 -32.62 -18.14
CA PRO A 1039 16.54 -32.78 -18.97
C PRO A 1039 16.59 -31.75 -20.11
N VAL A 1040 17.79 -31.26 -20.37
CA VAL A 1040 18.13 -30.37 -21.49
C VAL A 1040 19.00 -31.16 -22.46
N VAL A 1041 18.57 -31.22 -23.72
CA VAL A 1041 19.14 -32.11 -24.73
C VAL A 1041 19.66 -31.33 -25.94
N SER A 1042 20.59 -31.92 -26.71
CA SER A 1042 21.00 -31.48 -28.03
C SER A 1042 20.68 -32.53 -29.09
N LEU A 1043 20.56 -32.12 -30.35
CA LEU A 1043 20.45 -33.03 -31.48
C LEU A 1043 21.79 -33.75 -31.74
N VAL A 1044 21.71 -34.96 -32.30
CA VAL A 1044 22.86 -35.72 -32.80
C VAL A 1044 22.72 -35.84 -34.31
N GLU A 1045 23.74 -35.43 -35.07
CA GLU A 1045 23.76 -35.60 -36.53
C GLU A 1045 24.18 -37.03 -36.92
N ASP A 1046 23.34 -37.73 -37.68
CA ASP A 1046 23.61 -39.08 -38.16
C ASP A 1046 24.58 -39.09 -39.35
N LEU A 1047 25.84 -39.48 -39.08
CA LEU A 1047 26.89 -39.59 -40.09
C LEU A 1047 26.79 -40.91 -40.89
N PHE A 1048 26.04 -40.93 -42.00
CA PHE A 1048 26.08 -42.04 -42.96
C PHE A 1048 26.25 -41.61 -44.44
N GLU A 1049 27.47 -41.82 -44.92
CA GLU A 1049 27.91 -42.24 -46.27
C GLU A 1049 27.29 -41.64 -47.55
N ARG A 1050 28.13 -40.94 -48.34
CA ARG A 1050 28.24 -41.12 -49.81
C ARG A 1050 29.72 -41.05 -50.28
N PRO A 1051 30.10 -41.70 -51.41
CA PRO A 1051 31.50 -41.97 -51.77
C PRO A 1051 32.17 -40.93 -52.70
N LYS A 1052 33.46 -41.15 -52.99
CA LYS A 1052 34.40 -40.24 -53.68
C LYS A 1052 34.21 -40.11 -55.19
N ASN A 1053 34.36 -38.89 -55.73
CA ASN A 1053 35.06 -38.46 -56.97
C ASN A 1053 34.45 -37.13 -57.48
N SER A 1054 35.15 -36.21 -58.16
CA SER A 1054 36.59 -35.98 -58.37
C SER A 1054 36.79 -34.61 -59.06
N GLN A 1055 37.96 -33.96 -58.89
CA GLN A 1055 38.37 -32.71 -59.58
C GLN A 1055 37.51 -31.45 -59.23
N ASN A 1056 37.99 -30.20 -59.34
CA ASN A 1056 39.32 -29.67 -59.65
C ASN A 1056 39.75 -28.64 -58.59
N GLY A 1057 41.05 -28.38 -58.48
CA GLY A 1057 41.60 -27.36 -57.56
C GLY A 1057 42.10 -26.11 -58.27
N THR A 1058 41.94 -24.96 -57.62
CA THR A 1058 42.80 -23.77 -57.77
C THR A 1058 42.56 -22.88 -56.55
N GLY A 1059 43.62 -22.32 -55.95
CA GLY A 1059 43.48 -21.59 -54.69
C GLY A 1059 44.47 -20.46 -54.52
N SER A 1060 44.10 -19.47 -53.71
CA SER A 1060 45.02 -18.47 -53.14
C SER A 1060 44.39 -17.75 -51.94
N LYS A 1061 45.19 -17.66 -50.85
CA LYS A 1061 45.42 -16.50 -49.95
C LYS A 1061 44.20 -15.61 -49.60
N VAL A 1062 43.90 -15.24 -48.35
CA VAL A 1062 44.70 -14.83 -47.16
C VAL A 1062 43.85 -15.14 -45.91
N VAL A 1063 44.25 -15.67 -44.74
CA VAL A 1063 45.48 -15.72 -43.91
C VAL A 1063 45.73 -14.50 -42.99
N ARG A 1064 45.16 -14.50 -41.77
CA ARG A 1064 45.74 -14.07 -40.44
C ARG A 1064 44.64 -13.82 -39.37
N LYS A 1065 44.87 -13.86 -38.05
CA LYS A 1065 45.75 -14.72 -37.19
C LYS A 1065 45.36 -14.54 -35.70
N LYS A 1066 45.57 -15.57 -34.86
CA LYS A 1066 45.36 -15.58 -33.39
C LYS A 1066 46.28 -14.61 -32.62
N ARG A 1067 45.80 -14.13 -31.46
CA ARG A 1067 46.46 -14.10 -30.12
C ARG A 1067 45.36 -13.85 -29.06
N ALA A 1068 45.19 -14.53 -27.91
CA ALA A 1068 46.01 -15.37 -27.01
C ALA A 1068 46.55 -14.62 -25.76
N ASN A 1069 46.31 -15.20 -24.57
CA ASN A 1069 46.56 -14.63 -23.24
C ASN A 1069 48.06 -14.54 -22.86
N GLY A 1070 48.40 -13.67 -21.89
CA GLY A 1070 49.74 -13.56 -21.31
C GLY A 1070 49.78 -12.80 -19.97
N SER A 1071 49.96 -13.56 -18.89
CA SER A 1071 50.42 -13.24 -17.52
C SER A 1071 51.05 -11.85 -17.19
N THR A 1072 50.62 -11.29 -16.05
CA THR A 1072 51.40 -10.59 -14.97
C THR A 1072 52.65 -9.75 -15.32
N ALA A 1073 52.69 -8.50 -14.85
CA ALA A 1073 53.53 -8.06 -13.70
C ALA A 1073 53.88 -6.55 -13.69
N LYS A 1074 53.19 -5.77 -12.85
CA LYS A 1074 53.73 -4.75 -11.94
C LYS A 1074 52.62 -4.13 -11.10
#